data_AF-A0A957A2V8-F1
#
_entry.id   AF-A0A957A2V8-F1
#
_cell.length_a   1.000
_cell.length_b   1.000
_cell.length_c   1.000
_cell.angle_alpha   90.00
_cell.angle_beta   90.00
_cell.angle_gamma   90.00
#
_symmetry.space_group_name_H-M   'P 1'
#
loop_
_entity.id
_entity.type
_entity.pdbx_description
1 polymer ?
#
loop_
_entity_poly.entity_id
_entity_poly.type
_entity_poly.pdbx_seq_one_letter_code
_entity_poly.pdbx_strand_id
1 'polypeptide(L)'
;MTIDPVRIGGFFSTFDYESVLQQLAQARLQPVQRLEVEVARAEVRSQLLGNISAQMNSLLGAAKKLTTSSSVLGKTATVTGEAVTASALASASVGTFTLDVLKLATATKVAGTAISTGLDSTSPLNRSNLAITPTAGTFTVGTAGGGSAVLTVGSTTIDNLSLLDASNIETPVTAGTFTLETATGGPATLTVDPATQSLDDVINAINGAGIGVTASITNDPAGRANILTLTSSQGDITVGATGDSSNFLAVTKLSGATAGTTVNSTAGIAVMQSLSEVVADITAAGVGITATITNDTNGRPNLVSLSAASAITLGNATDTSNFLSATKLLASPGTTSRTSTLSIARLSPGDKMIDADFFGGPPAAGDQQFTINGVTIDYNTANDSLNDVLNRINTSGAGVVARYDLATDSVRLEQSETGSMPITLTDVGSGDFLTRVGLIGASQTVGENAEYSVNGGPTQYADSNTVSPVSGVTVTLKQVTTPGTPETVTIGQDLDGSTKSVKAFVDQFNAVFNAIDEATKINPDDLKESGELSGDSSLRTLKGQLRSLVTGPGFNVEGAYQNLNQIGIGFGAFGSAVGSTNQLQFDEGKFTAALQTDPQSVQNLLSVFTLSANLEAGGTGSVTGISGNYSGTRAGTYSLTDPGDGTMIIDFVPSDGSTPTQSTITIAAGGTNNTAIPGITLQFAGTLQAGSHTITVSNTAASPLARIQQVLDLQTAPGGVMEQRQASYDKVREDIEDRIADLEASVDKEMELLRRKFIAMEQAQARASGTLSALQQMQQQLTAILPGNNRR
;
A
#
# COMPACT_ATOMS: atom_id res chain seq x y z
N MET A 1 13.00 92.66 7.09
CA MET A 1 12.39 91.70 8.03
C MET A 1 13.44 90.63 8.28
N THR A 2 14.20 90.82 9.35
CA THR A 2 15.24 89.90 9.83
C THR A 2 14.55 88.58 10.16
N ILE A 3 14.95 87.49 9.50
CA ILE A 3 14.45 86.14 9.79
C ILE A 3 15.02 85.76 11.15
N ASP A 4 14.15 85.71 12.17
CA ASP A 4 14.48 85.11 13.46
C ASP A 4 14.89 83.65 13.22
N PRO A 5 16.08 83.22 13.68
CA PRO A 5 16.46 81.83 13.57
C PRO A 5 15.54 80.99 14.48
N VAL A 6 14.76 80.11 13.85
CA VAL A 6 13.98 79.07 14.50
C VAL A 6 14.91 78.32 15.46
N ARG A 7 14.71 78.50 16.77
CA ARG A 7 15.40 77.73 17.80
C ARG A 7 14.83 76.32 17.81
N ILE A 8 15.45 75.42 17.05
CA ILE A 8 15.19 73.97 17.12
C ILE A 8 15.86 73.44 18.40
N GLY A 9 15.25 73.73 19.55
CA GLY A 9 15.80 73.40 20.87
C GLY A 9 15.11 72.25 21.59
N GLY A 10 14.06 71.64 21.02
CA GLY A 10 13.26 70.64 21.73
C GLY A 10 12.54 69.60 20.87
N PHE A 11 12.81 69.52 19.56
CA PHE A 11 12.07 68.62 18.66
C PHE A 11 12.59 67.18 18.64
N PHE A 12 13.82 66.94 19.10
CA PHE A 12 14.54 65.69 18.85
C PHE A 12 14.68 64.77 20.06
N SER A 13 14.38 65.19 21.30
CA SER A 13 14.55 64.31 22.46
C SER A 13 13.42 63.28 22.64
N THR A 14 12.36 63.37 21.84
CA THR A 14 11.20 62.45 21.87
C THR A 14 10.76 61.97 20.48
N PHE A 15 11.58 62.18 19.44
CA PHE A 15 11.20 61.82 18.07
C PHE A 15 11.49 60.33 17.82
N ASP A 16 10.42 59.53 17.79
CA ASP A 16 10.48 58.10 17.44
C ASP A 16 10.62 57.94 15.92
N TYR A 17 11.87 58.02 15.44
CA TYR A 17 12.16 57.87 14.02
C TYR A 17 11.88 56.45 13.52
N GLU A 18 11.90 55.43 14.37
CA GLU A 18 11.55 54.05 14.00
C GLU A 18 10.08 53.95 13.60
N SER A 19 9.18 54.58 14.35
CA SER A 19 7.75 54.66 14.00
C SER A 19 7.50 55.36 12.65
N VAL A 20 8.22 56.45 12.37
CA VAL A 20 8.12 57.17 11.08
C VAL A 20 8.71 56.35 9.93
N LEU A 21 9.83 55.65 10.15
CA LEU A 21 10.40 54.74 9.17
C LEU A 21 9.44 53.58 8.88
N GLN A 22 8.78 53.00 9.88
CA GLN A 22 7.79 51.95 9.69
C GLN A 22 6.58 52.42 8.85
N GLN A 23 6.04 53.61 9.15
CA GLN A 23 4.94 54.17 8.35
C GLN A 23 5.37 54.48 6.91
N LEU A 24 6.60 54.94 6.71
CA LEU A 24 7.16 55.19 5.38
C LEU A 24 7.37 53.90 4.61
N ALA A 25 7.91 52.85 5.25
CA ALA A 25 8.03 51.52 4.66
C ALA A 25 6.66 50.97 4.22
N GLN A 26 5.65 51.08 5.08
CA GLN A 26 4.28 50.64 4.77
C GLN A 26 3.66 51.40 3.59
N ALA A 27 3.88 52.72 3.49
CA ALA A 27 3.43 53.52 2.35
C ALA A 27 4.17 53.14 1.06
N ARG A 28 5.47 52.81 1.16
CA ARG A 28 6.31 52.38 0.03
C ARG A 28 5.97 50.98 -0.48
N LEU A 29 5.35 50.12 0.33
CA LEU A 29 4.86 48.79 -0.05
C LEU A 29 3.48 48.79 -0.75
N GLN A 30 2.79 49.94 -0.87
CA GLN A 30 1.52 50.04 -1.59
C GLN A 30 1.54 49.50 -3.05
N PRO A 31 2.62 49.69 -3.85
CA PRO A 31 2.75 49.06 -5.15
C PRO A 31 2.89 47.53 -5.09
N VAL A 32 3.57 47.00 -4.07
CA VAL A 32 3.71 45.55 -3.83
C VAL A 32 2.34 44.94 -3.58
N GLN A 33 1.53 45.54 -2.70
CA GLN A 33 0.16 45.07 -2.43
C GLN A 33 -0.73 45.00 -3.68
N ARG A 34 -0.54 45.91 -4.65
CA ARG A 34 -1.27 45.84 -5.93
C ARG A 34 -0.76 44.72 -6.82
N LEU A 35 0.55 44.48 -6.85
CA LEU A 35 1.16 43.39 -7.61
C LEU A 35 0.79 42.03 -6.99
N GLU A 36 0.73 41.90 -5.67
CA GLU A 36 0.26 40.69 -4.97
C GLU A 36 -1.17 40.31 -5.38
N VAL A 37 -2.06 41.30 -5.54
CA VAL A 37 -3.42 41.06 -6.06
C VAL A 37 -3.39 40.57 -7.51
N GLU A 38 -2.48 41.08 -8.34
CA GLU A 38 -2.33 40.61 -9.72
C GLU A 38 -1.70 39.19 -9.80
N VAL A 39 -0.79 38.83 -8.90
CA VAL A 39 -0.28 37.45 -8.71
C VAL A 39 -1.45 36.51 -8.41
N ALA A 40 -2.26 36.86 -7.39
CA ALA A 40 -3.41 36.05 -7.02
C ALA A 40 -4.41 35.88 -8.18
N ARG A 41 -4.65 36.93 -8.97
CA ARG A 41 -5.49 36.83 -10.17
C ARG A 41 -4.89 35.95 -11.25
N ALA A 42 -3.59 36.08 -11.54
CA ALA A 42 -2.90 35.23 -12.52
C ALA A 42 -2.96 33.76 -12.10
N GLU A 43 -2.78 33.47 -10.81
CA GLU A 43 -2.91 32.13 -10.25
C GLU A 43 -4.34 31.58 -10.40
N VAL A 44 -5.37 32.35 -10.02
CA VAL A 44 -6.77 31.95 -10.18
C VAL A 44 -7.10 31.68 -11.66
N ARG A 45 -6.62 32.50 -12.60
CA ARG A 45 -6.79 32.26 -14.04
C ARG A 45 -6.14 30.98 -14.51
N SER A 46 -4.90 30.72 -14.07
CA SER A 46 -4.17 29.47 -14.34
C SER A 46 -4.96 28.26 -13.82
N GLN A 47 -5.43 28.31 -12.56
CA GLN A 47 -6.23 27.24 -11.94
C GLN A 47 -7.57 27.02 -12.64
N LEU A 48 -8.28 28.08 -13.05
CA LEU A 48 -9.54 27.97 -13.80
C LEU A 48 -9.34 27.30 -15.16
N LEU A 49 -8.29 27.67 -15.89
CA LEU A 49 -7.94 27.01 -17.16
C LEU A 49 -7.54 25.54 -16.94
N GLY A 50 -6.78 25.25 -15.89
CA GLY A 50 -6.44 23.88 -15.50
C GLY A 50 -7.68 23.03 -15.20
N ASN A 51 -8.66 23.58 -14.48
CA ASN A 51 -9.93 22.90 -14.21
C ASN A 51 -10.73 22.68 -15.51
N ILE A 52 -10.90 23.71 -16.34
CA ILE A 52 -11.59 23.57 -17.63
C ILE A 52 -10.91 22.51 -18.50
N SER A 53 -9.57 22.47 -18.54
CA SER A 53 -8.79 21.43 -19.24
C SER A 53 -9.06 20.03 -18.67
N ALA A 54 -9.10 19.87 -17.35
CA ALA A 54 -9.43 18.61 -16.70
C ALA A 54 -10.87 18.13 -17.02
N GLN A 55 -11.85 19.05 -17.04
CA GLN A 55 -13.22 18.73 -17.44
C GLN A 55 -13.29 18.34 -18.92
N MET A 56 -12.56 19.03 -19.80
CA MET A 56 -12.49 18.67 -21.24
C MET A 56 -11.83 17.31 -21.46
N ASN A 57 -10.79 16.97 -20.70
CA ASN A 57 -10.19 15.63 -20.71
C ASN A 57 -11.17 14.55 -20.21
N SER A 58 -11.98 14.86 -19.20
CA SER A 58 -13.02 13.95 -18.70
C SER A 58 -14.13 13.73 -19.74
N LEU A 59 -14.56 14.80 -20.42
CA LEU A 59 -15.49 14.72 -21.55
C LEU A 59 -14.91 13.93 -22.72
N LEU A 60 -13.65 14.17 -23.07
CA LEU A 60 -12.93 13.42 -24.10
C LEU A 60 -12.88 11.92 -23.77
N GLY A 61 -12.61 11.57 -22.51
CA GLY A 61 -12.67 10.18 -22.03
C GLY A 61 -14.06 9.57 -22.16
N ALA A 62 -15.11 10.30 -21.77
CA ALA A 62 -16.50 9.85 -21.92
C ALA A 62 -16.89 9.68 -23.40
N ALA A 63 -16.48 10.60 -24.28
CA ALA A 63 -16.68 10.50 -25.71
C ALA A 63 -15.94 9.28 -26.29
N LYS A 64 -14.68 9.05 -25.92
CA LYS A 64 -13.86 7.89 -26.37
C LYS A 64 -14.49 6.55 -25.99
N LYS A 65 -15.14 6.47 -24.82
CA LYS A 65 -15.88 5.27 -24.41
C LYS A 65 -17.04 4.98 -25.38
N LEU A 66 -17.81 6.00 -25.75
CA LEU A 66 -18.95 5.87 -26.68
C LEU A 66 -18.56 5.54 -28.13
N THR A 67 -17.30 5.73 -28.51
CA THR A 67 -16.82 5.33 -29.83
C THR A 67 -16.37 3.87 -29.90
N THR A 68 -16.30 3.17 -28.76
CA THR A 68 -15.98 1.73 -28.73
C THR A 68 -17.18 0.90 -29.17
N SER A 69 -16.94 -0.20 -29.88
CA SER A 69 -18.02 -1.11 -30.34
C SER A 69 -18.80 -1.75 -29.20
N SER A 70 -18.18 -1.94 -28.04
CA SER A 70 -18.85 -2.47 -26.83
C SER A 70 -19.78 -1.47 -26.15
N SER A 71 -19.72 -0.17 -26.49
CA SER A 71 -20.53 0.85 -25.83
C SER A 71 -22.02 0.79 -26.19
N VAL A 72 -22.34 0.49 -27.46
CA VAL A 72 -23.72 0.46 -27.96
C VAL A 72 -24.11 -0.91 -28.51
N LEU A 73 -23.15 -1.64 -29.07
CA LEU A 73 -23.36 -3.03 -29.52
C LEU A 73 -23.08 -4.05 -28.42
N GLY A 74 -22.77 -3.58 -27.21
CA GLY A 74 -22.58 -4.41 -26.02
C GLY A 74 -23.73 -5.38 -25.82
N LYS A 75 -23.40 -6.60 -25.38
CA LYS A 75 -24.36 -7.64 -25.01
C LYS A 75 -24.27 -7.88 -23.51
N THR A 76 -25.40 -8.21 -22.92
CA THR A 76 -25.49 -8.64 -21.52
C THR A 76 -26.03 -10.06 -21.48
N ALA A 77 -25.54 -10.84 -20.51
CA ALA A 77 -26.07 -12.16 -20.21
C ALA A 77 -26.78 -12.09 -18.86
N THR A 78 -28.07 -12.44 -18.85
CA THR A 78 -28.89 -12.50 -17.65
C THR A 78 -29.25 -13.96 -17.36
N VAL A 79 -29.32 -14.33 -16.08
CA VAL A 79 -29.55 -15.71 -15.66
C VAL A 79 -30.77 -15.74 -14.72
N THR A 80 -31.59 -16.79 -14.80
CA THR A 80 -32.82 -16.92 -14.00
C THR A 80 -32.60 -17.42 -12.56
N GLY A 81 -31.40 -17.89 -12.20
CA GLY A 81 -31.10 -18.48 -10.89
C GLY A 81 -29.71 -18.09 -10.35
N GLU A 82 -29.22 -18.85 -9.37
CA GLU A 82 -27.97 -18.58 -8.63
C GLU A 82 -26.88 -19.63 -8.86
N ALA A 83 -27.21 -20.75 -9.51
CA ALA A 83 -26.28 -21.84 -9.76
C ALA A 83 -25.19 -21.44 -10.74
N VAL A 84 -25.45 -20.49 -11.64
CA VAL A 84 -24.43 -19.93 -12.53
C VAL A 84 -24.46 -18.40 -12.62
N THR A 85 -23.35 -17.82 -13.08
CA THR A 85 -23.30 -16.44 -13.56
C THR A 85 -22.74 -16.40 -14.96
N ALA A 86 -23.27 -15.51 -15.82
CA ALA A 86 -22.86 -15.42 -17.22
C ALA A 86 -22.40 -14.01 -17.59
N SER A 87 -21.50 -13.92 -18.56
CA SER A 87 -21.12 -12.70 -19.24
C SER A 87 -21.07 -12.94 -20.76
N ALA A 88 -21.34 -11.89 -21.54
CA ALA A 88 -21.37 -11.97 -23.00
C ALA A 88 -20.43 -10.93 -23.62
N LEU A 89 -19.72 -11.33 -24.67
CA LEU A 89 -18.98 -10.43 -25.53
C LEU A 89 -19.95 -9.68 -26.47
N ALA A 90 -19.53 -8.52 -27.00
CA ALA A 90 -20.33 -7.77 -27.98
C ALA A 90 -20.63 -8.57 -29.26
N SER A 91 -19.78 -9.55 -29.60
CA SER A 91 -19.95 -10.48 -30.73
C SER A 91 -20.89 -11.65 -30.42
N ALA A 92 -21.35 -11.80 -29.18
CA ALA A 92 -22.27 -12.87 -28.82
C ALA A 92 -23.60 -12.70 -29.57
N SER A 93 -24.13 -13.81 -30.07
CA SER A 93 -25.43 -13.82 -30.71
C SER A 93 -26.53 -13.65 -29.66
N VAL A 94 -27.50 -12.78 -29.95
CA VAL A 94 -28.69 -12.59 -29.10
C VAL A 94 -29.52 -13.87 -29.13
N GLY A 95 -29.97 -14.31 -27.97
CA GLY A 95 -30.74 -15.55 -27.85
C GLY A 95 -30.80 -16.06 -26.42
N THR A 96 -31.38 -17.25 -26.25
CA THR A 96 -31.45 -17.92 -24.96
C THR A 96 -30.93 -19.35 -25.08
N PHE A 97 -30.34 -19.85 -24.00
CA PHE A 97 -30.03 -21.27 -23.86
C PHE A 97 -30.22 -21.69 -22.40
N THR A 98 -30.45 -22.98 -22.17
CA THR A 98 -30.53 -23.54 -20.82
C THR A 98 -29.23 -24.25 -20.48
N LEU A 99 -28.80 -24.13 -19.22
CA LEU A 99 -27.60 -24.76 -18.70
C LEU A 99 -27.96 -25.61 -17.48
N ASP A 100 -27.56 -26.87 -17.52
CA ASP A 100 -27.70 -27.83 -16.42
C ASP A 100 -26.31 -28.14 -15.87
N VAL A 101 -26.07 -27.85 -14.60
CA VAL A 101 -24.79 -28.10 -13.93
C VAL A 101 -24.91 -29.41 -13.15
N LEU A 102 -24.20 -30.44 -13.60
CA LEU A 102 -24.30 -31.79 -13.05
C LEU A 102 -23.25 -32.03 -11.97
N LYS A 103 -22.06 -31.44 -12.12
CA LYS A 103 -20.96 -31.55 -11.17
C LYS A 103 -20.04 -30.32 -11.28
N LEU A 104 -19.48 -29.89 -10.16
CA LEU A 104 -18.47 -28.81 -10.14
C LEU A 104 -17.07 -29.39 -10.22
N ALA A 105 -16.17 -28.65 -10.85
CA ALA A 105 -14.76 -28.95 -10.82
C ALA A 105 -14.20 -28.73 -9.41
N THR A 106 -13.32 -29.63 -8.95
CA THR A 106 -12.66 -29.55 -7.64
C THR A 106 -11.15 -29.61 -7.81
N ALA A 107 -10.41 -29.04 -6.87
CA ALA A 107 -8.95 -29.04 -6.88
C ALA A 107 -8.36 -30.27 -6.19
N THR A 108 -7.22 -30.74 -6.70
CA THR A 108 -6.45 -31.82 -6.05
C THR A 108 -5.87 -31.36 -4.72
N LYS A 109 -5.93 -32.22 -3.70
CA LYS A 109 -5.41 -31.95 -2.36
C LYS A 109 -4.49 -33.07 -1.91
N VAL A 110 -3.43 -32.71 -1.20
CA VAL A 110 -2.53 -33.64 -0.53
C VAL A 110 -2.16 -33.10 0.84
N ALA A 111 -2.07 -34.00 1.81
CA ALA A 111 -1.66 -33.68 3.18
C ALA A 111 -0.48 -34.56 3.56
N GLY A 112 0.55 -33.95 4.11
CA GLY A 112 1.69 -34.65 4.68
C GLY A 112 1.35 -35.33 6.00
N THR A 113 2.36 -35.94 6.61
CA THR A 113 2.27 -36.48 7.96
C THR A 113 2.55 -35.41 9.00
N ALA A 114 2.41 -35.75 10.28
CA ALA A 114 2.85 -34.87 11.34
C ALA A 114 4.38 -34.69 11.30
N ILE A 115 4.86 -33.46 11.48
CA ILE A 115 6.24 -33.08 11.15
C ILE A 115 7.12 -32.81 12.36
N SER A 116 6.57 -32.61 13.57
CA SER A 116 7.37 -32.33 14.76
C SER A 116 7.96 -33.59 15.42
N THR A 117 8.95 -33.47 16.28
CA THR A 117 9.19 -34.52 17.27
C THR A 117 8.00 -34.59 18.23
N GLY A 118 7.79 -35.76 18.84
CA GLY A 118 6.89 -35.84 19.99
C GLY A 118 7.43 -35.00 21.15
N LEU A 119 6.61 -34.82 22.16
CA LEU A 119 7.06 -34.23 23.42
C LEU A 119 8.14 -35.12 24.05
N ASP A 120 9.24 -34.53 24.53
CA ASP A 120 10.05 -35.21 25.55
C ASP A 120 9.44 -34.97 26.92
N SER A 121 8.67 -35.93 27.42
CA SER A 121 7.97 -35.79 28.70
C SER A 121 8.89 -35.79 29.91
N THR A 122 10.17 -36.14 29.75
CA THR A 122 11.15 -36.27 30.82
C THR A 122 12.08 -35.06 30.93
N SER A 123 12.19 -34.29 29.84
CA SER A 123 12.87 -33.00 29.87
C SER A 123 12.09 -31.94 30.65
N PRO A 124 12.74 -30.87 31.13
CA PRO A 124 12.06 -29.72 31.71
C PRO A 124 10.99 -29.17 30.76
N LEU A 125 9.83 -28.72 31.28
CA LEU A 125 8.68 -28.29 30.48
C LEU A 125 9.00 -27.23 29.42
N ASN A 126 9.95 -26.33 29.71
CA ASN A 126 10.42 -25.30 28.78
C ASN A 126 11.43 -25.78 27.74
N ARG A 127 11.79 -27.07 27.77
CA ARG A 127 12.71 -27.75 26.86
C ARG A 127 12.10 -29.04 26.27
N SER A 128 10.79 -29.24 26.48
CA SER A 128 10.07 -30.48 26.14
C SER A 128 9.42 -30.47 24.74
N ASN A 129 9.77 -29.52 23.87
CA ASN A 129 9.05 -29.26 22.61
C ASN A 129 7.53 -28.99 22.83
N LEU A 130 7.20 -28.30 23.92
CA LEU A 130 5.82 -27.87 24.15
C LEU A 130 5.48 -26.69 23.25
N ALA A 131 4.36 -26.83 22.57
CA ALA A 131 3.84 -25.87 21.64
C ALA A 131 3.48 -24.52 22.30
N ILE A 132 3.20 -24.55 23.61
CA ILE A 132 3.12 -23.37 24.47
C ILE A 132 3.88 -23.74 25.74
N THR A 133 4.95 -23.02 26.05
CA THR A 133 5.71 -23.23 27.28
C THR A 133 4.84 -22.92 28.50
N PRO A 134 4.65 -23.87 29.44
CA PRO A 134 3.96 -23.60 30.68
C PRO A 134 4.70 -22.58 31.54
N THR A 135 3.97 -21.70 32.23
CA THR A 135 4.51 -20.73 33.18
C THR A 135 4.53 -21.34 34.57
N ALA A 136 5.54 -20.95 35.36
CA ALA A 136 5.54 -21.26 36.79
C ALA A 136 4.33 -20.63 37.48
N GLY A 137 3.81 -21.30 38.51
CA GLY A 137 2.62 -20.89 39.26
C GLY A 137 1.77 -22.07 39.66
N THR A 138 0.55 -21.81 40.08
CA THR A 138 -0.40 -22.83 40.54
C THR A 138 -1.54 -23.06 39.54
N PHE A 139 -2.07 -24.27 39.52
CA PHE A 139 -3.29 -24.62 38.80
C PHE A 139 -4.15 -25.58 39.63
N THR A 140 -5.47 -25.54 39.43
CA THR A 140 -6.41 -26.33 40.22
C THR A 140 -7.01 -27.48 39.40
N VAL A 141 -7.07 -28.67 40.00
CA VAL A 141 -7.79 -29.84 39.46
C VAL A 141 -8.73 -30.41 40.52
N GLY A 142 -9.86 -30.97 40.11
CA GLY A 142 -10.82 -31.57 41.02
C GLY A 142 -11.88 -32.42 40.34
N THR A 143 -12.81 -32.92 41.13
CA THR A 143 -13.97 -33.67 40.66
C THR A 143 -15.25 -33.11 41.26
N ALA A 144 -16.36 -33.23 40.53
CA ALA A 144 -17.69 -32.86 41.00
C ALA A 144 -18.14 -33.65 42.26
N GLY A 145 -17.44 -34.75 42.59
CA GLY A 145 -17.67 -35.55 43.80
C GLY A 145 -17.08 -34.98 45.09
N GLY A 146 -16.43 -33.80 45.05
CA GLY A 146 -16.01 -33.07 46.25
C GLY A 146 -14.51 -33.09 46.58
N GLY A 147 -13.64 -33.51 45.66
CA GLY A 147 -12.18 -33.42 45.82
C GLY A 147 -11.58 -32.32 44.93
N SER A 148 -10.71 -31.47 45.48
CA SER A 148 -9.97 -30.45 44.71
C SER A 148 -8.55 -30.32 45.26
N ALA A 149 -7.57 -30.13 44.38
CA ALA A 149 -6.16 -29.94 44.71
C ALA A 149 -5.60 -28.77 43.91
N VAL A 150 -4.79 -27.96 44.60
CA VAL A 150 -3.96 -26.93 43.98
C VAL A 150 -2.59 -27.53 43.76
N LEU A 151 -2.15 -27.58 42.51
CA LEU A 151 -0.84 -28.08 42.11
C LEU A 151 0.04 -26.92 41.66
N THR A 152 1.35 -27.11 41.75
CA THR A 152 2.33 -26.11 41.36
C THR A 152 3.12 -26.61 40.15
N VAL A 153 3.23 -25.78 39.12
CA VAL A 153 4.26 -25.90 38.08
C VAL A 153 5.40 -24.96 38.48
N GLY A 154 6.62 -25.47 38.59
CA GLY A 154 7.75 -24.64 39.02
C GLY A 154 9.08 -25.36 38.94
N SER A 155 10.10 -24.77 39.57
CA SER A 155 11.44 -25.35 39.70
C SER A 155 11.39 -26.67 40.50
N THR A 156 12.21 -27.65 40.11
CA THR A 156 12.36 -28.94 40.80
C THR A 156 13.19 -28.78 42.08
N THR A 157 13.44 -29.88 42.81
CA THR A 157 14.43 -29.90 43.89
C THR A 157 15.83 -29.85 43.29
N ILE A 158 16.69 -28.98 43.84
CA ILE A 158 18.08 -28.87 43.40
C ILE A 158 18.87 -30.10 43.85
N ASP A 159 19.69 -30.67 42.97
CA ASP A 159 20.73 -31.62 43.38
C ASP A 159 22.01 -30.83 43.71
N ASN A 160 22.31 -30.63 44.99
CA ASN A 160 23.46 -29.83 45.40
C ASN A 160 24.82 -30.45 45.03
N LEU A 161 24.86 -31.75 44.71
CA LEU A 161 26.07 -32.48 44.36
C LEU A 161 26.36 -32.47 42.85
N SER A 162 25.34 -32.18 42.04
CA SER A 162 25.51 -32.03 40.60
C SER A 162 26.26 -30.75 40.25
N LEU A 163 26.98 -30.78 39.13
CA LEU A 163 27.68 -29.60 38.60
C LEU A 163 26.70 -28.47 38.28
N LEU A 164 27.23 -27.25 38.21
CA LEU A 164 26.47 -26.01 37.95
C LEU A 164 26.11 -25.84 36.46
N ASP A 165 25.55 -26.88 35.84
CA ASP A 165 25.21 -26.94 34.42
C ASP A 165 23.69 -27.03 34.15
N ALA A 166 23.33 -27.13 32.86
CA ALA A 166 21.94 -27.16 32.38
C ALA A 166 21.16 -28.45 32.72
N SER A 167 21.77 -29.44 33.37
CA SER A 167 21.07 -30.64 33.84
C SER A 167 20.33 -30.40 35.16
N ASN A 168 20.81 -29.42 35.95
CA ASN A 168 20.37 -29.18 37.32
C ASN A 168 19.87 -27.73 37.52
N ILE A 169 20.49 -26.76 36.84
CA ILE A 169 20.16 -25.34 36.94
C ILE A 169 19.64 -24.81 35.60
N GLU A 170 18.60 -23.99 35.64
CA GLU A 170 17.89 -23.46 34.46
C GLU A 170 18.80 -22.79 33.43
N THR A 171 19.82 -22.08 33.90
CA THR A 171 20.85 -21.45 33.07
C THR A 171 22.22 -21.89 33.59
N PRO A 172 23.10 -22.45 32.74
CA PRO A 172 24.45 -22.81 33.16
C PRO A 172 25.18 -21.64 33.81
N VAL A 173 25.88 -21.93 34.90
CA VAL A 173 26.73 -20.93 35.53
C VAL A 173 27.98 -20.73 34.66
N THR A 174 28.48 -19.50 34.57
CA THR A 174 29.74 -19.15 33.91
C THR A 174 30.85 -19.04 34.94
N ALA A 175 32.05 -19.52 34.57
CA ALA A 175 33.23 -19.38 35.41
C ALA A 175 33.55 -17.90 35.69
N GLY A 176 34.07 -17.60 36.87
CA GLY A 176 34.47 -16.25 37.25
C GLY A 176 34.36 -16.04 38.75
N THR A 177 34.15 -14.78 39.14
CA THR A 177 34.01 -14.39 40.54
C THR A 177 32.69 -13.69 40.81
N PHE A 178 32.23 -13.74 42.05
CA PHE A 178 31.16 -12.90 42.56
C PHE A 178 31.49 -12.41 43.97
N THR A 179 30.85 -11.32 44.40
CA THR A 179 31.16 -10.70 45.69
C THR A 179 29.95 -10.72 46.62
N LEU A 180 30.20 -11.01 47.90
CA LEU A 180 29.24 -10.82 48.99
C LEU A 180 29.88 -9.92 50.04
N GLU A 181 29.12 -9.01 50.63
CA GLU A 181 29.59 -8.13 51.70
C GLU A 181 28.59 -8.12 52.86
N THR A 182 29.08 -8.09 54.10
CA THR A 182 28.24 -7.84 55.27
C THR A 182 28.67 -6.56 55.97
N ALA A 183 27.73 -5.89 56.64
CA ALA A 183 27.95 -4.58 57.24
C ALA A 183 29.17 -4.51 58.19
N THR A 184 29.46 -5.58 58.96
CA THR A 184 30.63 -5.63 59.84
C THR A 184 31.71 -6.64 59.44
N GLY A 185 31.45 -7.51 58.47
CA GLY A 185 32.41 -8.51 57.99
C GLY A 185 33.20 -8.09 56.76
N GLY A 186 32.78 -7.04 56.06
CA GLY A 186 33.42 -6.54 54.84
C GLY A 186 33.17 -7.44 53.61
N PRO A 187 33.78 -7.11 52.45
CA PRO A 187 33.56 -7.82 51.20
C PRO A 187 34.40 -9.11 51.10
N ALA A 188 33.81 -10.18 50.58
CA ALA A 188 34.49 -11.39 50.15
C ALA A 188 34.21 -11.67 48.67
N THR A 189 35.28 -11.85 47.90
CA THR A 189 35.21 -12.29 46.50
C THR A 189 35.35 -13.80 46.44
N LEU A 190 34.33 -14.47 45.92
CA LEU A 190 34.21 -15.91 45.78
C LEU A 190 34.42 -16.28 44.32
N THR A 191 35.09 -17.41 44.07
CA THR A 191 35.31 -17.93 42.71
C THR A 191 34.33 -19.07 42.45
N VAL A 192 33.77 -19.09 41.24
CA VAL A 192 32.94 -20.17 40.72
C VAL A 192 33.58 -20.73 39.46
N ASP A 193 33.77 -22.04 39.42
CA ASP A 193 34.16 -22.80 38.24
C ASP A 193 33.14 -23.92 37.98
N PRO A 194 32.18 -23.72 37.07
CA PRO A 194 31.12 -24.70 36.78
C PRO A 194 31.66 -26.02 36.19
N ALA A 195 32.91 -26.05 35.70
CA ALA A 195 33.52 -27.27 35.17
C ALA A 195 33.96 -28.24 36.29
N THR A 196 34.15 -27.75 37.51
CA THR A 196 34.72 -28.53 38.62
C THR A 196 33.93 -28.43 39.92
N GLN A 197 33.07 -27.43 40.07
CA GLN A 197 32.33 -27.16 41.31
C GLN A 197 30.84 -27.48 41.19
N SER A 198 30.32 -28.09 42.25
CA SER A 198 28.89 -28.25 42.52
C SER A 198 28.33 -27.03 43.27
N LEU A 199 27.02 -26.99 43.47
CA LEU A 199 26.41 -25.96 44.30
C LEU A 199 26.83 -26.10 45.77
N ASP A 200 27.04 -27.33 46.25
CA ASP A 200 27.53 -27.58 47.61
C ASP A 200 28.94 -26.99 47.80
N ASP A 201 29.82 -27.10 46.81
CA ASP A 201 31.16 -26.51 46.87
C ASP A 201 31.10 -24.98 46.99
N VAL A 202 30.20 -24.33 46.24
CA VAL A 202 30.02 -22.87 46.32
C VAL A 202 29.38 -22.45 47.64
N ILE A 203 28.40 -23.22 48.15
CA ILE A 203 27.82 -23.01 49.49
C ILE A 203 28.90 -23.12 50.58
N ASN A 204 29.75 -24.14 50.50
CA ASN A 204 30.86 -24.34 51.43
C ASN A 204 31.88 -23.20 51.33
N ALA A 205 32.16 -22.69 50.13
CA ALA A 205 33.00 -21.52 49.93
C ALA A 205 32.40 -20.25 50.56
N ILE A 206 31.09 -20.02 50.42
CA ILE A 206 30.38 -18.91 51.08
C ILE A 206 30.48 -19.03 52.60
N ASN A 207 30.18 -20.21 53.14
CA ASN A 207 30.22 -20.51 54.58
C ASN A 207 31.63 -20.34 55.17
N GLY A 208 32.66 -20.65 54.38
CA GLY A 208 34.07 -20.53 54.74
C GLY A 208 34.69 -19.14 54.53
N ALA A 209 33.96 -18.18 53.96
CA ALA A 209 34.51 -16.87 53.56
C ALA A 209 34.86 -15.94 54.73
N GLY A 210 34.43 -16.24 55.97
CA GLY A 210 34.77 -15.49 57.17
C GLY A 210 34.01 -14.18 57.38
N ILE A 211 33.10 -13.81 56.46
CA ILE A 211 32.27 -12.58 56.52
C ILE A 211 30.98 -12.72 57.36
N GLY A 212 30.81 -13.84 58.07
CA GLY A 212 29.63 -14.10 58.91
C GLY A 212 28.36 -14.47 58.16
N VAL A 213 28.46 -14.91 56.89
CA VAL A 213 27.33 -15.43 56.09
C VAL A 213 27.26 -16.94 56.21
N THR A 214 26.05 -17.48 56.36
CA THR A 214 25.72 -18.90 56.22
C THR A 214 24.76 -19.08 55.05
N ALA A 215 25.18 -19.83 54.03
CA ALA A 215 24.42 -20.25 52.88
C ALA A 215 23.83 -21.66 53.09
N SER A 216 22.59 -21.84 52.65
CA SER A 216 21.90 -23.14 52.66
C SER A 216 20.83 -23.20 51.59
N ILE A 217 20.41 -24.40 51.21
CA ILE A 217 19.22 -24.60 50.38
C ILE A 217 18.00 -24.80 51.28
N THR A 218 16.95 -24.02 51.04
CA THR A 218 15.67 -24.10 51.74
C THR A 218 14.53 -24.43 50.80
N ASN A 219 13.39 -24.80 51.38
CA ASN A 219 12.19 -25.16 50.62
C ASN A 219 11.47 -23.91 50.10
N ASP A 220 10.99 -23.98 48.86
CA ASP A 220 10.00 -23.04 48.33
C ASP A 220 8.62 -23.20 49.01
N PRO A 221 7.64 -22.31 48.74
CA PRO A 221 6.28 -22.45 49.26
C PRO A 221 5.55 -23.75 48.86
N ALA A 222 6.05 -24.48 47.84
CA ALA A 222 5.53 -25.78 47.43
C ALA A 222 6.27 -26.96 48.09
N GLY A 223 7.24 -26.69 48.98
CA GLY A 223 7.96 -27.70 49.75
C GLY A 223 9.21 -28.26 49.05
N ARG A 224 9.66 -27.68 47.94
CA ARG A 224 10.80 -28.17 47.16
C ARG A 224 12.07 -27.45 47.60
N ALA A 225 13.12 -28.19 47.97
CA ALA A 225 14.41 -27.61 48.34
C ALA A 225 15.12 -27.03 47.12
N ASN A 226 14.92 -25.73 46.83
CA ASN A 226 15.47 -25.06 45.64
C ASN A 226 15.66 -23.54 45.81
N ILE A 227 15.62 -23.03 47.03
CA ILE A 227 15.88 -21.62 47.34
C ILE A 227 17.25 -21.51 48.00
N LEU A 228 18.17 -20.74 47.41
CA LEU A 228 19.43 -20.42 48.08
C LEU A 228 19.17 -19.31 49.10
N THR A 229 19.40 -19.62 50.36
CA THR A 229 19.20 -18.71 51.50
C THR A 229 20.53 -18.37 52.12
N LEU A 230 20.83 -17.07 52.18
CA LEU A 230 21.98 -16.51 52.88
C LEU A 230 21.49 -15.85 54.16
N THR A 231 22.07 -16.21 55.30
CA THR A 231 21.81 -15.56 56.61
C THR A 231 23.10 -15.00 57.19
N SER A 232 23.06 -13.79 57.72
CA SER A 232 24.24 -13.10 58.26
C SER A 232 24.14 -12.89 59.76
N SER A 233 25.25 -13.14 60.46
CA SER A 233 25.44 -12.76 61.86
C SER A 233 26.17 -11.40 62.02
N GLN A 234 26.52 -10.74 60.91
CA GLN A 234 27.37 -9.55 60.85
C GLN A 234 26.70 -8.37 60.13
N GLY A 235 25.38 -8.27 60.28
CA GLY A 235 24.54 -7.21 59.67
C GLY A 235 24.05 -7.55 58.26
N ASP A 236 23.49 -6.56 57.58
CA ASP A 236 22.86 -6.76 56.27
C ASP A 236 23.85 -7.28 55.22
N ILE A 237 23.37 -8.18 54.36
CA ILE A 237 24.12 -8.75 53.24
C ILE A 237 23.89 -7.86 52.01
N THR A 238 24.98 -7.37 51.46
CA THR A 238 25.04 -6.78 50.12
C THR A 238 25.48 -7.85 49.13
N VAL A 239 24.68 -8.06 48.08
CA VAL A 239 24.93 -9.06 47.04
C VAL A 239 25.48 -8.38 45.79
N GLY A 240 26.68 -8.78 45.39
CA GLY A 240 27.35 -8.35 44.16
C GLY A 240 28.16 -7.06 44.28
N ALA A 241 29.17 -6.92 43.43
CA ALA A 241 30.00 -5.72 43.32
C ALA A 241 30.33 -5.38 41.86
N THR A 242 30.75 -4.14 41.59
CA THR A 242 31.29 -3.76 40.27
C THR A 242 32.58 -4.53 40.02
N GLY A 243 32.56 -5.46 39.07
CA GLY A 243 33.71 -6.33 38.75
C GLY A 243 33.42 -7.83 38.88
N ASP A 244 32.23 -8.22 39.33
CA ASP A 244 31.80 -9.62 39.29
C ASP A 244 31.77 -10.13 37.84
N SER A 245 32.42 -11.27 37.60
CA SER A 245 32.64 -11.84 36.26
C SER A 245 31.85 -13.13 36.02
N SER A 246 31.38 -13.79 37.08
CA SER A 246 30.46 -14.93 36.97
C SER A 246 29.00 -14.47 36.89
N ASN A 247 28.15 -15.25 36.25
CA ASN A 247 26.70 -15.03 36.26
C ASN A 247 26.01 -15.68 37.49
N PHE A 248 26.76 -16.24 38.44
CA PHE A 248 26.23 -17.07 39.53
C PHE A 248 25.11 -16.39 40.33
N LEU A 249 25.29 -15.11 40.70
CA LEU A 249 24.28 -14.34 41.45
C LEU A 249 22.98 -14.12 40.66
N ALA A 250 23.08 -13.98 39.33
CA ALA A 250 21.93 -13.84 38.46
C ALA A 250 21.21 -15.18 38.24
N VAL A 251 21.97 -16.25 38.08
CA VAL A 251 21.45 -17.62 37.90
C VAL A 251 20.75 -18.11 39.16
N THR A 252 21.35 -17.90 40.33
CA THR A 252 20.79 -18.23 41.65
C THR A 252 19.72 -17.23 42.13
N LYS A 253 19.35 -16.26 41.30
CA LYS A 253 18.26 -15.30 41.56
C LYS A 253 18.46 -14.46 42.83
N LEU A 254 19.71 -14.27 43.25
CA LEU A 254 20.11 -13.40 44.36
C LEU A 254 20.33 -11.95 43.89
N SER A 255 20.69 -11.75 42.62
CA SER A 255 20.78 -10.43 41.99
C SER A 255 19.38 -9.80 41.92
N GLY A 256 19.09 -8.85 42.80
CA GLY A 256 17.77 -8.21 42.94
C GLY A 256 16.97 -8.66 44.17
N ALA A 257 17.47 -9.59 44.97
CA ALA A 257 16.91 -9.89 46.28
C ALA A 257 17.05 -8.67 47.22
N THR A 258 16.08 -8.47 48.11
CA THR A 258 16.11 -7.36 49.08
C THR A 258 17.27 -7.56 50.05
N ALA A 259 18.13 -6.54 50.19
CA ALA A 259 19.21 -6.56 51.16
C ALA A 259 18.68 -6.66 52.59
N GLY A 260 19.38 -7.40 53.43
CA GLY A 260 19.00 -7.63 54.82
C GLY A 260 19.87 -8.70 55.47
N THR A 261 19.61 -9.01 56.73
CA THR A 261 20.30 -10.10 57.45
C THR A 261 19.93 -11.49 56.94
N THR A 262 18.86 -11.62 56.15
CA THR A 262 18.50 -12.83 55.41
C THR A 262 18.18 -12.45 53.97
N VAL A 263 18.86 -13.07 53.01
CA VAL A 263 18.68 -12.85 51.58
C VAL A 263 18.38 -14.20 50.93
N ASN A 264 17.20 -14.31 50.32
CA ASN A 264 16.77 -15.51 49.61
C ASN A 264 16.84 -15.28 48.11
N SER A 265 17.07 -16.35 47.35
CA SER A 265 16.72 -16.38 45.93
C SER A 265 15.28 -15.91 45.74
N THR A 266 15.07 -15.04 44.75
CA THR A 266 13.73 -14.51 44.43
C THR A 266 12.80 -15.55 43.76
N ALA A 267 13.36 -16.67 43.30
CA ALA A 267 12.65 -17.82 42.76
C ALA A 267 13.49 -19.10 42.94
N GLY A 268 12.87 -20.28 42.69
CA GLY A 268 13.59 -21.56 42.66
C GLY A 268 14.69 -21.57 41.60
N ILE A 269 15.85 -22.09 41.95
CA ILE A 269 17.08 -22.01 41.13
C ILE A 269 17.32 -23.24 40.24
N ALA A 270 16.63 -24.35 40.50
CA ALA A 270 16.73 -25.58 39.70
C ALA A 270 15.93 -25.48 38.40
N VAL A 271 16.13 -26.44 37.49
CA VAL A 271 15.33 -26.58 36.26
C VAL A 271 13.84 -26.71 36.54
N MET A 272 13.00 -26.30 35.58
CA MET A 272 11.56 -26.54 35.65
C MET A 272 11.21 -28.03 35.73
N GLN A 273 10.10 -28.35 36.39
CA GLN A 273 9.49 -29.68 36.34
C GLN A 273 9.28 -30.14 34.90
N SER A 274 9.38 -31.44 34.68
CA SER A 274 9.01 -32.14 33.45
C SER A 274 7.50 -32.39 33.38
N LEU A 275 6.99 -32.70 32.19
CA LEU A 275 5.57 -33.06 32.07
C LEU A 275 5.24 -34.35 32.84
N SER A 276 6.16 -35.31 32.86
CA SER A 276 5.98 -36.57 33.59
C SER A 276 5.82 -36.34 35.09
N GLU A 277 6.58 -35.40 35.67
CA GLU A 277 6.44 -35.01 37.07
C GLU A 277 5.10 -34.33 37.34
N VAL A 278 4.68 -33.37 36.50
CA VAL A 278 3.38 -32.70 36.70
C VAL A 278 2.21 -33.69 36.54
N VAL A 279 2.28 -34.63 35.61
CA VAL A 279 1.29 -35.71 35.42
C VAL A 279 1.26 -36.66 36.62
N ALA A 280 2.44 -36.99 37.18
CA ALA A 280 2.55 -37.78 38.39
C ALA A 280 1.95 -37.03 39.60
N ASP A 281 2.25 -35.74 39.76
CA ASP A 281 1.71 -34.88 40.82
C ASP A 281 0.18 -34.82 40.78
N ILE A 282 -0.44 -34.69 39.59
CA ILE A 282 -1.90 -34.73 39.44
C ILE A 282 -2.48 -36.05 39.97
N THR A 283 -1.83 -37.17 39.66
CA THR A 283 -2.28 -38.50 40.09
C THR A 283 -2.05 -38.70 41.60
N ALA A 284 -0.95 -38.18 42.13
CA ALA A 284 -0.58 -38.26 43.54
C ALA A 284 -1.38 -37.32 44.45
N ALA A 285 -2.04 -36.29 43.88
CA ALA A 285 -2.84 -35.31 44.63
C ALA A 285 -4.02 -35.93 45.41
N GLY A 286 -4.39 -37.18 45.15
CA GLY A 286 -5.38 -37.92 45.95
C GLY A 286 -6.84 -37.49 45.73
N VAL A 287 -7.12 -36.69 44.69
CA VAL A 287 -8.47 -36.19 44.36
C VAL A 287 -9.27 -37.12 43.44
N GLY A 288 -8.80 -38.35 43.23
CA GLY A 288 -9.47 -39.36 42.40
C GLY A 288 -9.33 -39.14 40.88
N ILE A 289 -8.32 -38.38 40.45
CA ILE A 289 -7.96 -38.17 39.05
C ILE A 289 -6.70 -38.98 38.73
N THR A 290 -6.72 -39.73 37.63
CA THR A 290 -5.53 -40.35 37.04
C THR A 290 -5.15 -39.59 35.78
N ALA A 291 -3.91 -39.10 35.72
CA ALA A 291 -3.36 -38.42 34.57
C ALA A 291 -2.36 -39.32 33.83
N THR A 292 -2.38 -39.28 32.50
CA THR A 292 -1.48 -40.05 31.63
C THR A 292 -1.08 -39.22 30.43
N ILE A 293 0.10 -39.49 29.89
CA ILE A 293 0.52 -38.96 28.60
C ILE A 293 0.13 -39.99 27.55
N THR A 294 -0.61 -39.57 26.53
CA THR A 294 -1.08 -40.45 25.45
C THR A 294 -0.37 -40.10 24.15
N ASN A 295 -0.16 -41.16 23.35
CA ASN A 295 0.47 -41.04 22.05
C ASN A 295 -0.53 -40.57 21.00
N ASP A 296 -0.06 -39.82 20.02
CA ASP A 296 -0.82 -39.53 18.80
C ASP A 296 -0.89 -40.73 17.86
N THR A 297 -1.51 -40.55 16.71
CA THR A 297 -1.66 -41.58 15.68
C THR A 297 -0.34 -42.10 15.12
N ASN A 298 0.76 -41.38 15.32
CA ASN A 298 2.11 -41.76 14.91
C ASN A 298 2.92 -42.36 16.07
N GLY A 299 2.30 -42.59 17.23
CA GLY A 299 2.95 -43.17 18.40
C GLY A 299 3.79 -42.17 19.21
N ARG A 300 3.72 -40.87 18.91
CA ARG A 300 4.48 -39.84 19.62
C ARG A 300 3.71 -39.37 20.86
N PRO A 301 4.31 -39.26 22.06
CA PRO A 301 3.65 -38.67 23.23
C PRO A 301 3.28 -37.22 22.93
N ASN A 302 1.98 -36.89 22.96
CA ASN A 302 1.51 -35.64 22.38
C ASN A 302 0.23 -35.07 23.00
N LEU A 303 -0.38 -35.78 23.95
CA LEU A 303 -1.60 -35.37 24.62
C LEU A 303 -1.50 -35.70 26.11
N VAL A 304 -2.16 -34.91 26.95
CA VAL A 304 -2.43 -35.28 28.34
C VAL A 304 -3.87 -35.75 28.42
N SER A 305 -4.09 -36.90 29.06
CA SER A 305 -5.41 -37.48 29.32
C SER A 305 -5.62 -37.63 30.82
N LEU A 306 -6.77 -37.18 31.29
CA LEU A 306 -7.25 -37.29 32.65
C LEU A 306 -8.47 -38.23 32.68
N SER A 307 -8.57 -39.05 33.72
CA SER A 307 -9.74 -39.91 33.98
C SER A 307 -10.08 -39.91 35.46
N ALA A 308 -11.38 -39.98 35.77
CA ALA A 308 -11.90 -40.01 37.14
C ALA A 308 -13.26 -40.73 37.20
N ALA A 309 -13.70 -41.10 38.41
CA ALA A 309 -15.02 -41.72 38.61
C ALA A 309 -16.19 -40.72 38.49
N SER A 310 -15.92 -39.43 38.72
CA SER A 310 -16.88 -38.32 38.63
C SER A 310 -16.39 -37.28 37.62
N ALA A 311 -17.27 -36.38 37.19
CA ALA A 311 -16.91 -35.32 36.24
C ALA A 311 -15.72 -34.50 36.75
N ILE A 312 -14.70 -34.30 35.89
CA ILE A 312 -13.47 -33.58 36.23
C ILE A 312 -13.72 -32.08 36.08
N THR A 313 -13.32 -31.32 37.09
CA THR A 313 -13.31 -29.85 37.10
C THR A 313 -11.87 -29.35 37.03
N LEU A 314 -11.59 -28.40 36.15
CA LEU A 314 -10.26 -27.82 35.97
C LEU A 314 -10.33 -26.31 36.06
N GLY A 315 -9.32 -25.70 36.66
CA GLY A 315 -9.15 -24.25 36.68
C GLY A 315 -9.88 -23.55 37.83
N ASN A 316 -9.26 -22.51 38.37
CA ASN A 316 -9.85 -21.53 39.26
C ASN A 316 -9.38 -20.11 38.86
N ALA A 317 -10.13 -19.07 39.20
CA ALA A 317 -9.76 -17.67 38.99
C ALA A 317 -8.47 -17.25 39.71
N THR A 318 -8.03 -18.02 40.71
CA THR A 318 -6.77 -17.81 41.44
C THR A 318 -5.57 -18.55 40.84
N ASP A 319 -5.76 -19.33 39.78
CA ASP A 319 -4.66 -20.05 39.13
C ASP A 319 -3.70 -19.05 38.47
N THR A 320 -2.40 -19.26 38.69
CA THR A 320 -1.33 -18.37 38.21
C THR A 320 -0.48 -19.01 37.11
N SER A 321 -0.54 -20.34 36.95
CA SER A 321 0.09 -21.04 35.83
C SER A 321 -0.85 -21.14 34.64
N ASN A 322 -0.31 -20.99 33.43
CA ASN A 322 -1.04 -21.27 32.19
C ASN A 322 -1.08 -22.78 31.84
N PHE A 323 -0.60 -23.70 32.69
CA PHE A 323 -0.45 -25.11 32.36
C PHE A 323 -1.68 -25.76 31.73
N LEU A 324 -2.88 -25.51 32.28
CA LEU A 324 -4.14 -26.08 31.78
C LEU A 324 -4.51 -25.58 30.38
N SER A 325 -4.13 -24.35 30.03
CA SER A 325 -4.37 -23.77 28.70
C SER A 325 -3.25 -24.12 27.71
N ALA A 326 -2.00 -24.26 28.19
CA ALA A 326 -0.86 -24.74 27.42
C ALA A 326 -1.06 -26.19 26.96
N THR A 327 -1.52 -27.06 27.86
CA THR A 327 -1.86 -28.47 27.58
C THR A 327 -3.22 -28.67 26.92
N LYS A 328 -3.96 -27.60 26.62
CA LYS A 328 -5.29 -27.64 25.97
C LYS A 328 -6.34 -28.48 26.72
N LEU A 329 -6.11 -28.76 28.00
CA LEU A 329 -7.02 -29.49 28.87
C LEU A 329 -8.21 -28.65 29.30
N LEU A 330 -8.01 -27.33 29.52
CA LEU A 330 -9.08 -26.43 29.97
C LEU A 330 -10.26 -26.36 28.99
N ALA A 331 -9.98 -26.39 27.69
CA ALA A 331 -10.99 -26.34 26.63
C ALA A 331 -11.71 -27.68 26.37
N SER A 332 -11.25 -28.79 26.97
CA SER A 332 -11.89 -30.09 26.76
C SER A 332 -13.28 -30.18 27.42
N PRO A 333 -14.18 -31.08 26.98
CA PRO A 333 -15.51 -31.25 27.59
C PRO A 333 -15.47 -31.73 29.05
N GLY A 334 -16.33 -31.17 29.92
CA GLY A 334 -16.41 -31.44 31.38
C GLY A 334 -16.97 -32.81 31.76
N THR A 335 -16.31 -33.90 31.35
CA THR A 335 -16.77 -35.27 31.62
C THR A 335 -15.87 -36.02 32.61
N THR A 336 -16.14 -37.30 32.83
CA THR A 336 -15.27 -38.21 33.61
C THR A 336 -13.93 -38.48 32.94
N SER A 337 -13.77 -38.13 31.66
CA SER A 337 -12.50 -38.11 30.95
C SER A 337 -12.28 -36.76 30.26
N ARG A 338 -11.05 -36.27 30.35
CA ARG A 338 -10.62 -35.02 29.70
C ARG A 338 -9.29 -35.27 29.01
N THR A 339 -9.24 -35.07 27.70
CA THR A 339 -7.98 -35.16 26.94
C THR A 339 -7.71 -33.82 26.28
N SER A 340 -6.44 -33.46 26.13
CA SER A 340 -5.99 -32.31 25.33
C SER A 340 -6.75 -32.25 24.00
N THR A 341 -7.32 -31.09 23.70
CA THR A 341 -8.16 -30.91 22.48
C THR A 341 -7.36 -30.81 21.18
N LEU A 342 -6.05 -30.58 21.29
CA LEU A 342 -5.10 -30.51 20.20
C LEU A 342 -3.76 -31.08 20.68
N SER A 343 -2.89 -31.39 19.71
CA SER A 343 -1.46 -31.66 19.87
C SER A 343 -0.81 -30.63 20.82
N ILE A 344 -0.16 -31.09 21.90
CA ILE A 344 0.54 -30.19 22.83
C ILE A 344 2.02 -30.03 22.50
N ALA A 345 2.59 -30.93 21.68
CA ALA A 345 3.85 -30.74 20.99
C ALA A 345 3.56 -30.45 19.51
N ARG A 346 4.18 -29.42 18.94
CA ARG A 346 4.03 -29.06 17.52
C ARG A 346 5.26 -28.32 17.06
N LEU A 347 5.52 -28.35 15.76
CA LEU A 347 6.60 -27.56 15.19
C LEU A 347 6.30 -26.06 15.37
N SER A 348 7.30 -25.28 15.76
CA SER A 348 7.28 -23.81 15.65
C SER A 348 7.63 -23.39 14.23
N PRO A 349 6.65 -23.05 13.37
CA PRO A 349 6.90 -22.87 11.94
C PRO A 349 7.66 -21.57 11.60
N GLY A 350 7.84 -20.67 12.58
CA GLY A 350 8.60 -19.43 12.43
C GLY A 350 10.06 -19.54 12.85
N ASP A 351 10.43 -20.59 13.57
CA ASP A 351 11.83 -20.84 13.93
C ASP A 351 12.59 -21.33 12.69
N LYS A 352 13.91 -21.10 12.67
CA LYS A 352 14.75 -21.62 11.59
C LYS A 352 14.65 -23.14 11.59
N MET A 353 14.56 -23.74 10.41
CA MET A 353 14.31 -25.17 10.31
C MET A 353 15.41 -26.00 10.99
N ILE A 354 16.63 -25.47 11.13
CA ILE A 354 17.74 -26.09 11.87
C ILE A 354 17.47 -26.20 13.38
N ASP A 355 16.76 -25.22 13.95
CA ASP A 355 16.43 -25.11 15.36
C ASP A 355 15.02 -25.65 15.67
N ALA A 356 14.24 -25.91 14.61
CA ALA A 356 12.91 -26.45 14.74
C ALA A 356 12.96 -27.97 14.97
N ASP A 357 12.18 -28.44 15.94
CA ASP A 357 12.12 -29.85 16.36
C ASP A 357 11.38 -30.73 15.33
N PHE A 358 11.97 -30.95 14.14
CA PHE A 358 11.42 -31.85 13.13
C PHE A 358 11.55 -33.33 13.51
N PHE A 359 10.55 -34.13 13.16
CA PHE A 359 10.59 -35.58 13.35
C PHE A 359 11.78 -36.19 12.58
N GLY A 360 12.64 -36.90 13.31
CA GLY A 360 13.86 -37.49 12.75
C GLY A 360 14.96 -36.48 12.40
N GLY A 361 14.90 -35.25 12.94
CA GLY A 361 15.86 -34.18 12.69
C GLY A 361 15.44 -33.22 11.57
N PRO A 362 16.14 -32.08 11.43
CA PRO A 362 15.80 -31.04 10.46
C PRO A 362 16.03 -31.52 9.00
N PRO A 363 15.41 -30.85 8.01
CA PRO A 363 15.73 -31.09 6.60
C PRO A 363 17.22 -30.87 6.30
N ALA A 364 17.70 -31.46 5.20
CA ALA A 364 19.08 -31.41 4.74
C ALA A 364 19.66 -29.99 4.78
N ALA A 365 20.87 -29.86 5.36
CA ALA A 365 21.52 -28.57 5.58
C ALA A 365 22.12 -27.98 4.29
N GLY A 366 22.41 -26.69 4.31
CA GLY A 366 22.94 -25.93 3.17
C GLY A 366 21.84 -25.49 2.20
N ASP A 367 22.24 -25.00 1.03
CA ASP A 367 21.30 -24.63 -0.03
C ASP A 367 20.82 -25.91 -0.75
N GLN A 368 19.52 -26.16 -0.66
CA GLN A 368 18.87 -27.37 -1.16
C GLN A 368 17.64 -27.01 -2.01
N GLN A 369 17.14 -27.99 -2.77
CA GLN A 369 16.05 -27.78 -3.73
C GLN A 369 15.04 -28.93 -3.70
N PHE A 370 13.80 -28.60 -4.02
CA PHE A 370 12.76 -29.54 -4.38
C PHE A 370 11.91 -28.96 -5.52
N THR A 371 11.05 -29.77 -6.13
CA THR A 371 10.14 -29.33 -7.18
C THR A 371 8.70 -29.68 -6.86
N ILE A 372 7.80 -28.75 -7.20
CA ILE A 372 6.35 -28.95 -7.20
C ILE A 372 5.85 -28.62 -8.60
N ASN A 373 5.13 -29.54 -9.24
CA ASN A 373 4.66 -29.40 -10.63
C ASN A 373 5.78 -29.00 -11.61
N GLY A 374 7.01 -29.47 -11.38
CA GLY A 374 8.20 -29.16 -12.18
C GLY A 374 8.84 -27.79 -11.90
N VAL A 375 8.27 -26.97 -11.01
CA VAL A 375 8.84 -25.68 -10.59
C VAL A 375 9.77 -25.90 -9.40
N THR A 376 11.01 -25.43 -9.53
CA THR A 376 12.03 -25.51 -8.48
C THR A 376 11.77 -24.51 -7.36
N ILE A 377 11.89 -24.98 -6.13
CA ILE A 377 11.83 -24.20 -4.90
C ILE A 377 13.12 -24.48 -4.11
N ASP A 378 13.86 -23.42 -3.82
CA ASP A 378 15.06 -23.48 -2.98
C ASP A 378 14.67 -23.42 -1.50
N TYR A 379 15.52 -23.98 -0.62
CA TYR A 379 15.48 -23.74 0.82
C TYR A 379 16.88 -23.86 1.43
N ASN A 380 17.08 -23.20 2.57
CA ASN A 380 18.27 -23.39 3.40
C ASN A 380 17.88 -23.54 4.87
N THR A 381 18.11 -24.72 5.45
CA THR A 381 17.70 -25.07 6.82
C THR A 381 18.24 -24.13 7.90
N ALA A 382 19.41 -23.52 7.71
CA ALA A 382 19.97 -22.57 8.68
C ALA A 382 19.35 -21.16 8.58
N ASN A 383 18.81 -20.80 7.42
CA ASN A 383 18.36 -19.45 7.12
C ASN A 383 16.84 -19.32 6.95
N ASP A 384 16.15 -20.39 6.59
CA ASP A 384 14.71 -20.41 6.33
C ASP A 384 13.95 -21.06 7.49
N SER A 385 12.77 -20.54 7.78
CA SER A 385 11.74 -21.19 8.58
C SER A 385 10.79 -22.01 7.69
N LEU A 386 9.93 -22.85 8.29
CA LEU A 386 8.86 -23.52 7.53
C LEU A 386 7.94 -22.48 6.87
N ASN A 387 7.61 -21.40 7.57
CA ASN A 387 6.80 -20.32 7.02
C ASN A 387 7.43 -19.69 5.77
N ASP A 388 8.76 -19.50 5.76
CA ASP A 388 9.48 -18.94 4.61
C ASP A 388 9.34 -19.86 3.39
N VAL A 389 9.51 -21.17 3.58
CA VAL A 389 9.36 -22.16 2.49
C VAL A 389 7.91 -22.24 1.99
N LEU A 390 6.92 -22.26 2.88
CA LEU A 390 5.50 -22.26 2.49
C LEU A 390 5.11 -21.00 1.71
N ASN A 391 5.61 -19.83 2.14
CA ASN A 391 5.40 -18.57 1.41
C ASN A 391 6.08 -18.61 0.03
N ARG A 392 7.28 -19.19 -0.05
CA ARG A 392 8.00 -19.37 -1.33
C ARG A 392 7.23 -20.29 -2.27
N ILE A 393 6.61 -21.36 -1.77
CA ILE A 393 5.70 -22.21 -2.56
C ILE A 393 4.49 -21.39 -3.04
N ASN A 394 3.81 -20.66 -2.15
CA ASN A 394 2.61 -19.87 -2.47
C ASN A 394 2.83 -18.73 -3.47
N THR A 395 4.04 -18.19 -3.51
CA THR A 395 4.45 -17.12 -4.42
C THR A 395 5.14 -17.64 -5.68
N SER A 396 5.35 -18.96 -5.78
CA SER A 396 5.94 -19.60 -6.95
C SER A 396 4.93 -19.78 -8.09
N GLY A 397 5.45 -20.09 -9.28
CA GLY A 397 4.65 -20.54 -10.42
C GLY A 397 4.20 -22.00 -10.35
N ALA A 398 4.34 -22.69 -9.21
CA ALA A 398 4.05 -24.12 -9.08
C ALA A 398 2.54 -24.45 -9.15
N GLY A 399 1.67 -23.45 -9.11
CA GLY A 399 0.23 -23.63 -9.25
C GLY A 399 -0.46 -24.26 -8.04
N VAL A 400 0.18 -24.28 -6.87
CA VAL A 400 -0.40 -24.82 -5.62
C VAL A 400 -0.47 -23.75 -4.52
N VAL A 401 -1.35 -23.97 -3.54
CA VAL A 401 -1.38 -23.29 -2.26
C VAL A 401 -0.92 -24.24 -1.17
N ALA A 402 0.13 -23.85 -0.45
CA ALA A 402 0.71 -24.54 0.70
C ALA A 402 0.30 -23.88 2.02
N ARG A 403 -0.05 -24.70 3.01
CA ARG A 403 -0.37 -24.25 4.37
C ARG A 403 0.10 -25.25 5.41
N TYR A 404 0.40 -24.75 6.60
CA TYR A 404 0.63 -25.56 7.79
C TYR A 404 -0.67 -25.70 8.58
N ASP A 405 -1.11 -26.93 8.81
CA ASP A 405 -2.28 -27.26 9.62
C ASP A 405 -1.85 -27.53 11.06
N LEU A 406 -2.23 -26.63 11.98
CA LEU A 406 -1.90 -26.70 13.40
C LEU A 406 -2.59 -27.87 14.13
N ALA A 407 -3.73 -28.35 13.62
CA ALA A 407 -4.47 -29.42 14.27
C ALA A 407 -3.82 -30.79 14.02
N THR A 408 -3.26 -30.97 12.82
CA THR A 408 -2.61 -32.22 12.40
C THR A 408 -1.09 -32.13 12.37
N ASP A 409 -0.50 -30.97 12.72
CA ASP A 409 0.95 -30.72 12.72
C ASP A 409 1.58 -31.06 11.34
N SER A 410 0.88 -30.74 10.26
CA SER A 410 1.22 -31.22 8.90
C SER A 410 1.18 -30.13 7.85
N VAL A 411 2.01 -30.23 6.82
CA VAL A 411 1.91 -29.39 5.62
C VAL A 411 0.83 -29.93 4.69
N ARG A 412 -0.02 -29.05 4.14
CA ARG A 412 -1.03 -29.37 3.14
C ARG A 412 -0.81 -28.57 1.87
N LEU A 413 -0.96 -29.22 0.73
CA LEU A 413 -0.97 -28.57 -0.59
C LEU A 413 -2.36 -28.75 -1.22
N GLU A 414 -2.82 -27.70 -1.91
CA GLU A 414 -4.04 -27.70 -2.71
C GLU A 414 -3.73 -27.07 -4.06
N GLN A 415 -4.15 -27.69 -5.17
CA GLN A 415 -3.97 -27.12 -6.49
C GLN A 415 -4.77 -25.83 -6.62
N SER A 416 -4.19 -24.79 -7.23
CA SER A 416 -4.86 -23.51 -7.47
C SER A 416 -5.90 -23.61 -8.58
N GLU A 417 -5.68 -24.51 -9.54
CA GLU A 417 -6.63 -24.86 -10.59
C GLU A 417 -7.43 -26.12 -10.20
N THR A 418 -8.68 -26.15 -10.65
CA THR A 418 -9.54 -27.33 -10.50
C THR A 418 -9.28 -28.34 -11.62
N GLY A 419 -9.91 -29.52 -11.53
CA GLY A 419 -9.82 -30.56 -12.53
C GLY A 419 -8.96 -31.74 -12.07
N SER A 420 -8.95 -32.79 -12.89
CA SER A 420 -8.29 -34.06 -12.57
C SER A 420 -6.78 -34.07 -12.82
N MET A 421 -6.07 -33.11 -12.23
CA MET A 421 -4.62 -32.95 -12.34
C MET A 421 -3.92 -33.33 -11.03
N PRO A 422 -3.00 -34.31 -11.00
CA PRO A 422 -2.24 -34.63 -9.79
C PRO A 422 -1.20 -33.54 -9.48
N ILE A 423 -0.74 -33.47 -8.23
CA ILE A 423 0.40 -32.64 -7.83
C ILE A 423 1.67 -33.48 -7.92
N THR A 424 2.65 -33.10 -8.73
CA THR A 424 3.93 -33.82 -8.82
C THR A 424 4.93 -33.25 -7.82
N LEU A 425 5.54 -34.12 -7.02
CA LEU A 425 6.40 -33.76 -5.90
C LEU A 425 7.72 -34.51 -6.02
N THR A 426 8.85 -33.81 -5.96
CA THR A 426 10.18 -34.45 -6.03
C THR A 426 11.22 -33.62 -5.29
N ASP A 427 11.92 -34.24 -4.33
CA ASP A 427 13.13 -33.68 -3.74
C ASP A 427 14.30 -33.80 -4.73
N VAL A 428 15.15 -32.77 -4.83
CA VAL A 428 16.22 -32.70 -5.84
C VAL A 428 17.59 -32.89 -5.18
N GLY A 429 18.43 -33.74 -5.77
CA GLY A 429 19.81 -33.95 -5.32
C GLY A 429 19.86 -34.53 -3.90
N SER A 430 20.44 -33.78 -2.97
CA SER A 430 20.51 -34.11 -1.54
C SER A 430 19.40 -33.49 -0.69
N GLY A 431 18.49 -32.72 -1.28
CA GLY A 431 17.35 -32.16 -0.58
C GLY A 431 16.41 -33.27 -0.08
N ASP A 432 15.72 -33.03 1.03
CA ASP A 432 14.78 -33.97 1.65
C ASP A 432 13.54 -33.27 2.24
N PHE A 433 13.29 -32.00 1.90
CA PHE A 433 12.23 -31.21 2.53
C PHE A 433 10.85 -31.86 2.37
N LEU A 434 10.46 -32.26 1.15
CA LEU A 434 9.15 -32.86 0.91
C LEU A 434 9.00 -34.21 1.61
N THR A 435 10.08 -34.97 1.68
CA THR A 435 10.16 -36.21 2.48
C THR A 435 9.98 -35.91 3.95
N ARG A 436 10.65 -34.88 4.49
CA ARG A 436 10.60 -34.48 5.90
C ARG A 436 9.22 -34.03 6.34
N VAL A 437 8.52 -33.29 5.48
CA VAL A 437 7.13 -32.87 5.76
C VAL A 437 6.10 -33.95 5.39
N GLY A 438 6.54 -35.15 5.00
CA GLY A 438 5.70 -36.30 4.72
C GLY A 438 4.83 -36.19 3.49
N LEU A 439 5.18 -35.31 2.54
CA LEU A 439 4.42 -35.12 1.29
C LEU A 439 4.80 -36.15 0.22
N ILE A 440 6.03 -36.66 0.24
CA ILE A 440 6.45 -37.74 -0.67
C ILE A 440 5.72 -39.03 -0.29
N GLY A 441 4.97 -39.61 -1.24
CA GLY A 441 4.19 -40.82 -1.03
C GLY A 441 2.84 -40.62 -0.32
N ALA A 442 2.49 -39.38 0.04
CA ALA A 442 1.18 -39.06 0.59
C ALA A 442 0.06 -39.32 -0.43
N SER A 443 -1.07 -39.85 0.04
CA SER A 443 -2.25 -40.06 -0.80
C SER A 443 -2.83 -38.72 -1.22
N GLN A 444 -3.07 -38.55 -2.52
CA GLN A 444 -3.72 -37.36 -3.06
C GLN A 444 -5.20 -37.64 -3.29
N THR A 445 -6.05 -36.69 -2.87
CA THR A 445 -7.44 -36.63 -3.34
C THR A 445 -7.43 -35.86 -4.65
N VAL A 446 -7.43 -36.58 -5.78
CA VAL A 446 -7.41 -35.99 -7.12
C VAL A 446 -8.69 -35.19 -7.36
N GLY A 447 -8.55 -34.00 -7.91
CA GLY A 447 -9.65 -33.14 -8.29
C GLY A 447 -10.54 -33.76 -9.38
N GLU A 448 -11.74 -33.25 -9.51
CA GLU A 448 -12.70 -33.68 -10.52
C GLU A 448 -12.95 -32.57 -11.53
N ASN A 449 -13.32 -32.96 -12.75
CA ASN A 449 -13.78 -32.03 -13.78
C ASN A 449 -15.23 -31.61 -13.54
N ALA A 450 -15.59 -30.39 -13.94
CA ALA A 450 -16.97 -29.95 -14.02
C ALA A 450 -17.71 -30.71 -15.11
N GLU A 451 -18.99 -30.98 -14.86
CA GLU A 451 -19.90 -31.63 -15.80
C GLU A 451 -21.14 -30.75 -15.97
N TYR A 452 -21.49 -30.44 -17.23
CA TYR A 452 -22.65 -29.61 -17.54
C TYR A 452 -23.28 -30.00 -18.87
N SER A 453 -24.54 -29.63 -19.10
CA SER A 453 -25.20 -29.79 -20.40
C SER A 453 -25.83 -28.48 -20.87
N VAL A 454 -25.87 -28.28 -22.18
CA VAL A 454 -26.46 -27.10 -22.82
C VAL A 454 -27.70 -27.54 -23.60
N ASN A 455 -28.84 -26.89 -23.37
CA ASN A 455 -30.11 -27.17 -24.05
C ASN A 455 -30.56 -28.64 -23.97
N GLY A 456 -30.27 -29.33 -22.85
CA GLY A 456 -30.57 -30.76 -22.69
C GLY A 456 -29.76 -31.68 -23.60
N GLY A 457 -28.66 -31.17 -24.17
CA GLY A 457 -27.74 -31.94 -25.00
C GLY A 457 -26.83 -32.89 -24.19
N PRO A 458 -25.79 -33.47 -24.83
CA PRO A 458 -24.86 -34.37 -24.16
C PRO A 458 -24.02 -33.65 -23.10
N THR A 459 -23.65 -34.39 -22.05
CA THR A 459 -22.73 -33.93 -21.00
C THR A 459 -21.41 -33.45 -21.60
N GLN A 460 -21.02 -32.24 -21.23
CA GLN A 460 -19.75 -31.60 -21.50
C GLN A 460 -18.89 -31.64 -20.24
N TYR A 461 -17.57 -31.60 -20.44
CA TYR A 461 -16.58 -31.68 -19.37
C TYR A 461 -15.65 -30.46 -19.45
N ALA A 462 -15.30 -29.91 -18.30
CA ALA A 462 -14.29 -28.86 -18.18
C ALA A 462 -13.41 -29.09 -16.95
N ASP A 463 -12.13 -28.76 -17.05
CA ASP A 463 -11.21 -28.72 -15.91
C ASP A 463 -11.52 -27.54 -14.96
N SER A 464 -12.20 -26.49 -15.45
CA SER A 464 -12.58 -25.31 -14.69
C SER A 464 -14.07 -25.20 -14.42
N ASN A 465 -14.42 -24.47 -13.35
CA ASN A 465 -15.79 -23.98 -13.12
C ASN A 465 -16.12 -22.75 -13.97
N THR A 466 -15.19 -22.22 -14.77
CA THR A 466 -15.47 -21.19 -15.77
C THR A 466 -15.41 -21.80 -17.16
N VAL A 467 -16.53 -21.80 -17.86
CA VAL A 467 -16.73 -22.48 -19.15
C VAL A 467 -17.27 -21.52 -20.20
N SER A 468 -17.04 -21.83 -21.47
CA SER A 468 -17.62 -21.06 -22.60
C SER A 468 -18.58 -21.97 -23.38
N PRO A 469 -19.82 -22.18 -22.88
CA PRO A 469 -20.73 -23.17 -23.44
C PRO A 469 -21.25 -22.79 -24.83
N VAL A 470 -21.21 -21.50 -25.16
CA VAL A 470 -21.61 -20.93 -26.45
C VAL A 470 -20.58 -19.87 -26.85
N SER A 471 -20.33 -19.72 -28.16
CA SER A 471 -19.38 -18.73 -28.68
C SER A 471 -19.70 -17.31 -28.19
N GLY A 472 -18.71 -16.67 -27.56
CA GLY A 472 -18.84 -15.31 -27.03
C GLY A 472 -19.56 -15.20 -25.70
N VAL A 473 -19.92 -16.32 -25.04
CA VAL A 473 -20.53 -16.33 -23.71
C VAL A 473 -19.65 -17.11 -22.74
N THR A 474 -19.27 -16.47 -21.64
CA THR A 474 -18.55 -17.10 -20.54
C THR A 474 -19.53 -17.34 -19.39
N VAL A 475 -19.52 -18.54 -18.81
CA VAL A 475 -20.36 -18.91 -17.67
C VAL A 475 -19.49 -19.45 -16.55
N THR A 476 -19.71 -18.95 -15.34
CA THR A 476 -19.10 -19.49 -14.12
C THR A 476 -20.13 -20.31 -13.36
N LEU A 477 -19.80 -21.58 -13.15
CA LEU A 477 -20.57 -22.58 -12.42
C LEU A 477 -20.31 -22.41 -10.92
N LYS A 478 -21.37 -22.24 -10.13
CA LYS A 478 -21.29 -22.02 -8.68
C LYS A 478 -21.90 -23.16 -7.88
N GLN A 479 -22.96 -23.77 -8.42
CA GLN A 479 -23.69 -24.84 -7.75
C GLN A 479 -24.20 -25.86 -8.78
N VAL A 480 -24.43 -27.09 -8.32
CA VAL A 480 -25.15 -28.11 -9.09
C VAL A 480 -26.63 -27.70 -9.17
N THR A 481 -27.21 -27.75 -10.37
CA THR A 481 -28.62 -27.42 -10.58
C THR A 481 -29.52 -28.50 -10.01
N THR A 482 -30.75 -28.13 -9.63
CA THR A 482 -31.72 -29.13 -9.20
C THR A 482 -32.11 -30.00 -10.41
N PRO A 483 -32.12 -31.33 -10.29
CA PRO A 483 -32.43 -32.22 -11.41
C PRO A 483 -33.76 -31.86 -12.09
N GLY A 484 -33.73 -31.66 -13.40
CA GLY A 484 -34.90 -31.30 -14.20
C GLY A 484 -35.26 -29.82 -14.22
N THR A 485 -34.49 -28.96 -13.56
CA THR A 485 -34.69 -27.50 -13.57
C THR A 485 -33.39 -26.77 -13.98
N PRO A 486 -33.04 -26.76 -15.28
CA PRO A 486 -31.86 -26.06 -15.76
C PRO A 486 -32.04 -24.53 -15.66
N GLU A 487 -30.94 -23.80 -15.52
CA GLU A 487 -30.98 -22.33 -15.51
C GLU A 487 -31.01 -21.77 -16.92
N THR A 488 -31.82 -20.74 -17.15
CA THR A 488 -31.89 -20.09 -18.46
C THR A 488 -30.95 -18.89 -18.50
N VAL A 489 -30.04 -18.89 -19.47
CA VAL A 489 -29.16 -17.78 -19.79
C VAL A 489 -29.74 -17.04 -20.99
N THR A 490 -30.02 -15.74 -20.82
CA THR A 490 -30.56 -14.86 -21.86
C THR A 490 -29.53 -13.82 -22.24
N ILE A 491 -29.12 -13.84 -23.51
CA ILE A 491 -28.20 -12.88 -24.12
C ILE A 491 -29.04 -11.82 -24.82
N GLY A 492 -28.99 -10.61 -24.30
CA GLY A 492 -29.69 -9.44 -24.83
C GLY A 492 -28.74 -8.30 -25.17
N GLN A 493 -29.26 -7.26 -25.81
CA GLN A 493 -28.53 -6.00 -25.93
C GLN A 493 -28.38 -5.35 -24.55
N ASP A 494 -27.19 -4.81 -24.26
CA ASP A 494 -26.93 -4.09 -23.02
C ASP A 494 -27.45 -2.63 -23.11
N LEU A 495 -28.77 -2.49 -23.00
CA LEU A 495 -29.43 -1.18 -23.04
C LEU A 495 -29.03 -0.31 -21.84
N ASP A 496 -28.92 -0.91 -20.65
CA ASP A 496 -28.56 -0.18 -19.42
C ASP A 496 -27.12 0.35 -19.46
N GLY A 497 -26.15 -0.48 -19.86
CA GLY A 497 -24.76 -0.05 -20.04
C GLY A 497 -24.61 1.04 -21.11
N SER A 498 -25.35 0.93 -22.22
CA SER A 498 -25.38 1.93 -23.29
C SER A 498 -25.95 3.26 -22.78
N THR A 499 -27.10 3.23 -22.11
CA THR A 499 -27.75 4.41 -21.52
C THR A 499 -26.85 5.10 -20.50
N LYS A 500 -26.23 4.35 -19.58
CA LYS A 500 -25.30 4.90 -18.58
C LYS A 500 -24.11 5.58 -19.22
N SER A 501 -23.55 4.99 -20.29
CA SER A 501 -22.42 5.57 -21.02
C SER A 501 -22.80 6.90 -21.68
N VAL A 502 -23.98 6.98 -22.30
CA VAL A 502 -24.48 8.23 -22.90
C VAL A 502 -24.77 9.28 -21.84
N LYS A 503 -25.41 8.88 -20.74
CA LYS A 503 -25.66 9.79 -19.61
C LYS A 503 -24.35 10.38 -19.07
N ALA A 504 -23.32 9.55 -18.88
CA ALA A 504 -22.02 10.01 -18.42
C ALA A 504 -21.39 11.03 -19.39
N PHE A 505 -21.52 10.82 -20.70
CA PHE A 505 -21.10 11.81 -21.69
C PHE A 505 -21.87 13.13 -21.56
N VAL A 506 -23.20 13.08 -21.43
CA VAL A 506 -24.03 14.28 -21.26
C VAL A 506 -23.68 15.04 -19.98
N ASP A 507 -23.47 14.32 -18.87
CA ASP A 507 -23.06 14.90 -17.59
C ASP A 507 -21.71 15.63 -17.72
N GLN A 508 -20.71 14.98 -18.34
CA GLN A 508 -19.38 15.58 -18.55
C GLN A 508 -19.42 16.75 -19.55
N PHE A 509 -20.28 16.68 -20.56
CA PHE A 509 -20.47 17.76 -21.51
C PHE A 509 -21.00 19.01 -20.79
N ASN A 510 -21.99 18.81 -19.92
CA ASN A 510 -22.55 19.88 -19.09
C ASN A 510 -21.55 20.40 -18.06
N ALA A 511 -20.67 19.56 -17.51
CA ALA A 511 -19.61 19.99 -16.60
C ALA A 511 -18.63 20.97 -17.27
N VAL A 512 -18.20 20.69 -18.51
CA VAL A 512 -17.38 21.64 -19.30
C VAL A 512 -18.12 22.96 -19.52
N PHE A 513 -19.40 22.89 -19.90
CA PHE A 513 -20.21 24.09 -20.13
C PHE A 513 -20.36 24.94 -18.87
N ASN A 514 -20.62 24.30 -17.72
CA ASN A 514 -20.73 24.99 -16.44
C ASN A 514 -19.39 25.62 -16.02
N ALA A 515 -18.26 24.92 -16.20
CA ALA A 515 -16.94 25.45 -15.88
C ALA A 515 -16.58 26.68 -16.74
N ILE A 516 -16.90 26.66 -18.04
CA ILE A 516 -16.72 27.81 -18.93
C ILE A 516 -17.64 28.96 -18.54
N ASP A 517 -18.91 28.68 -18.24
CA ASP A 517 -19.87 29.71 -17.86
C ASP A 517 -19.47 30.40 -16.55
N GLU A 518 -19.07 29.64 -15.54
CA GLU A 518 -18.62 30.18 -14.26
C GLU A 518 -17.38 31.06 -14.44
N ALA A 519 -16.39 30.58 -15.20
CA ALA A 519 -15.16 31.33 -15.44
C ALA A 519 -15.38 32.59 -16.29
N THR A 520 -16.34 32.59 -17.21
CA THR A 520 -16.56 33.68 -18.19
C THR A 520 -17.79 34.55 -17.91
N LYS A 521 -18.49 34.33 -16.78
CA LYS A 521 -19.68 35.08 -16.38
C LYS A 521 -19.41 36.57 -16.28
N ILE A 522 -20.29 37.38 -16.87
CA ILE A 522 -20.30 38.84 -16.70
C ILE A 522 -21.48 39.18 -15.79
N ASN A 523 -21.20 39.74 -14.62
CA ASN A 523 -22.22 40.35 -13.76
C ASN A 523 -22.24 41.87 -14.02
N PRO A 524 -23.26 42.38 -14.74
CA PRO A 524 -23.35 43.82 -15.07
C PRO A 524 -23.65 44.70 -13.86
N ASP A 525 -24.17 44.13 -12.77
CA ASP A 525 -24.55 44.87 -11.55
C ASP A 525 -23.39 44.95 -10.54
N ASP A 526 -22.52 43.94 -10.50
CA ASP A 526 -21.26 43.99 -9.75
C ASP A 526 -20.12 43.29 -10.52
N LEU A 527 -19.23 44.09 -11.11
CA LEU A 527 -18.07 43.58 -11.83
C LEU A 527 -17.10 42.78 -10.93
N LYS A 528 -17.19 42.90 -9.60
CA LYS A 528 -16.40 42.09 -8.65
C LYS A 528 -16.94 40.66 -8.50
N GLU A 529 -18.18 40.41 -8.92
CA GLU A 529 -18.78 39.07 -8.97
C GLU A 529 -18.75 38.46 -10.39
N SER A 530 -18.05 39.10 -11.33
CA SER A 530 -17.79 38.52 -12.64
C SER A 530 -16.71 37.44 -12.54
N GLY A 531 -16.77 36.44 -13.42
CA GLY A 531 -15.73 35.41 -13.51
C GLY A 531 -14.39 36.03 -13.90
N GLU A 532 -13.30 35.48 -13.37
CA GLU A 532 -11.94 36.01 -13.58
C GLU A 532 -11.47 35.91 -15.05
N LEU A 533 -12.16 35.10 -15.87
CA LEU A 533 -11.98 34.98 -17.32
C LEU A 533 -13.15 35.60 -18.13
N SER A 534 -13.92 36.54 -17.55
CA SER A 534 -15.05 37.22 -18.21
C SER A 534 -14.69 37.89 -19.54
N GLY A 535 -13.45 38.37 -19.70
CA GLY A 535 -12.94 38.93 -20.96
C GLY A 535 -12.63 37.91 -22.06
N ASP A 536 -12.63 36.61 -21.75
CA ASP A 536 -12.14 35.58 -22.66
C ASP A 536 -13.19 35.18 -23.72
N SER A 537 -13.00 35.70 -24.93
CA SER A 537 -13.83 35.36 -26.09
C SER A 537 -13.56 33.98 -26.67
N SER A 538 -12.37 33.41 -26.44
CA SER A 538 -11.97 32.12 -26.99
C SER A 538 -12.71 30.97 -26.33
N LEU A 539 -12.89 31.00 -25.00
CA LEU A 539 -13.68 29.99 -24.27
C LEU A 539 -15.16 30.03 -24.66
N ARG A 540 -15.73 31.22 -24.86
CA ARG A 540 -17.10 31.36 -25.37
C ARG A 540 -17.24 30.83 -26.80
N THR A 541 -16.23 31.07 -27.64
CA THR A 541 -16.18 30.55 -29.01
C THR A 541 -16.10 29.03 -29.02
N LEU A 542 -15.24 28.44 -28.18
CA LEU A 542 -15.11 26.99 -28.00
C LEU A 542 -16.44 26.36 -27.57
N LYS A 543 -17.11 26.97 -26.59
CA LYS A 543 -18.46 26.54 -26.16
C LYS A 543 -19.47 26.57 -27.32
N GLY A 544 -19.45 27.63 -28.13
CA GLY A 544 -20.29 27.74 -29.33
C GLY A 544 -19.98 26.67 -30.38
N GLN A 545 -18.70 26.35 -30.59
CA GLN A 545 -18.25 25.29 -31.50
C GLN A 545 -18.73 23.91 -31.02
N LEU A 546 -18.52 23.57 -29.74
CA LEU A 546 -18.98 22.30 -29.16
C LEU A 546 -20.51 22.16 -29.27
N ARG A 547 -21.26 23.23 -29.02
CA ARG A 547 -22.72 23.25 -29.19
C ARG A 547 -23.12 22.98 -30.65
N SER A 548 -22.48 23.66 -31.59
CA SER A 548 -22.74 23.51 -33.03
C SER A 548 -22.50 22.08 -33.50
N LEU A 549 -21.43 21.43 -33.02
CA LEU A 549 -21.10 20.04 -33.34
C LEU A 549 -22.16 19.07 -32.85
N VAL A 550 -22.71 19.24 -31.65
CA VAL A 550 -23.79 18.39 -31.12
C VAL A 550 -25.07 18.53 -31.93
N THR A 551 -25.39 19.75 -32.38
CA THR A 551 -26.63 20.04 -33.13
C THR A 551 -26.52 19.79 -34.64
N GLY A 552 -25.30 19.68 -35.16
CA GLY A 552 -25.05 19.49 -36.58
C GLY A 552 -25.10 18.02 -37.01
N PRO A 553 -25.31 17.75 -38.31
CA PRO A 553 -25.27 16.39 -38.82
C PRO A 553 -23.84 15.83 -38.82
N GLY A 554 -23.75 14.51 -38.73
CA GLY A 554 -22.54 13.78 -39.09
C GLY A 554 -22.19 13.99 -40.57
N PHE A 555 -20.91 13.91 -40.88
CA PHE A 555 -20.42 13.97 -42.25
C PHE A 555 -20.37 12.54 -42.82
N ASN A 556 -21.11 12.26 -43.89
CA ASN A 556 -21.17 10.95 -44.56
C ASN A 556 -21.36 9.76 -43.58
N VAL A 557 -22.18 9.93 -42.55
CA VAL A 557 -22.54 8.82 -41.66
C VAL A 557 -23.57 7.95 -42.38
N GLU A 558 -23.32 6.65 -42.45
CA GLU A 558 -24.25 5.69 -43.04
C GLU A 558 -25.27 5.22 -41.98
N GLY A 559 -26.55 5.15 -42.38
CA GLY A 559 -27.63 4.65 -41.53
C GLY A 559 -28.84 5.58 -41.43
N ALA A 560 -29.80 5.17 -40.60
CA ALA A 560 -31.06 5.88 -40.39
C ALA A 560 -30.93 7.19 -39.57
N TYR A 561 -29.83 7.33 -38.82
CA TYR A 561 -29.60 8.46 -37.92
C TYR A 561 -28.39 9.28 -38.39
N GLN A 562 -28.60 10.57 -38.57
CA GLN A 562 -27.60 11.53 -39.05
C GLN A 562 -27.28 12.60 -38.01
N ASN A 563 -28.13 12.78 -36.99
CA ASN A 563 -28.02 13.81 -35.96
C ASN A 563 -28.24 13.21 -34.56
N LEU A 564 -27.51 13.71 -33.56
CA LEU A 564 -27.61 13.22 -32.17
C LEU A 564 -29.02 13.42 -31.57
N ASN A 565 -29.76 14.43 -32.01
CA ASN A 565 -31.12 14.68 -31.53
C ASN A 565 -32.11 13.56 -31.94
N GLN A 566 -31.85 12.84 -33.05
CA GLN A 566 -32.71 11.75 -33.53
C GLN A 566 -32.62 10.53 -32.60
N ILE A 567 -31.53 10.39 -31.86
CA ILE A 567 -31.31 9.35 -30.85
C ILE A 567 -31.51 9.89 -29.42
N GLY A 568 -32.12 11.07 -29.26
CA GLY A 568 -32.48 11.62 -27.94
C GLY A 568 -31.40 12.47 -27.25
N ILE A 569 -30.30 12.82 -27.92
CA ILE A 569 -29.25 13.66 -27.35
C ILE A 569 -29.32 15.06 -27.97
N GLY A 570 -29.69 16.08 -27.20
CA GLY A 570 -29.81 17.44 -27.73
C GLY A 570 -30.17 18.50 -26.68
N PHE A 571 -30.18 19.77 -27.06
CA PHE A 571 -30.47 20.90 -26.15
C PHE A 571 -31.98 21.18 -25.98
N GLY A 572 -32.83 20.15 -26.04
CA GLY A 572 -34.30 20.28 -25.98
C GLY A 572 -34.99 20.50 -27.34
N ALA A 573 -36.31 20.71 -27.32
CA ALA A 573 -37.14 20.85 -28.53
C ALA A 573 -36.82 22.13 -29.33
N PHE A 574 -36.96 22.06 -30.66
CA PHE A 574 -36.87 23.23 -31.54
C PHE A 574 -37.95 24.24 -31.15
N GLY A 575 -37.57 25.43 -30.68
CA GLY A 575 -38.51 26.48 -30.26
C GLY A 575 -38.63 26.73 -28.74
N SER A 576 -37.83 26.07 -27.90
CA SER A 576 -37.65 26.50 -26.50
C SER A 576 -37.22 27.97 -26.45
N ALA A 577 -37.74 28.75 -25.49
CA ALA A 577 -37.42 30.18 -25.36
C ALA A 577 -35.90 30.40 -25.38
N VAL A 578 -35.43 31.41 -26.13
CA VAL A 578 -34.00 31.76 -26.22
C VAL A 578 -33.45 31.93 -24.80
N GLY A 579 -32.51 31.05 -24.40
CA GLY A 579 -31.92 31.03 -23.05
C GLY A 579 -32.43 29.95 -22.08
N SER A 580 -33.43 29.14 -22.43
CA SER A 580 -34.03 28.17 -21.49
C SER A 580 -33.34 26.79 -21.41
N THR A 581 -32.45 26.42 -22.33
CA THR A 581 -31.68 25.15 -22.23
C THR A 581 -30.21 25.36 -22.62
N ASN A 582 -29.43 25.92 -21.71
CA ASN A 582 -27.96 26.04 -21.86
C ASN A 582 -27.23 24.70 -21.62
N GLN A 583 -27.96 23.63 -21.33
CA GLN A 583 -27.43 22.30 -21.03
C GLN A 583 -27.92 21.25 -22.03
N LEU A 584 -27.07 20.27 -22.30
CA LEU A 584 -27.36 19.09 -23.09
C LEU A 584 -28.31 18.17 -22.31
N GLN A 585 -29.36 17.69 -22.98
CA GLN A 585 -30.35 16.78 -22.42
C GLN A 585 -30.26 15.40 -23.07
N PHE A 586 -30.68 14.39 -22.32
CA PHE A 586 -30.73 12.99 -22.76
C PHE A 586 -32.13 12.42 -22.56
N ASP A 587 -32.77 12.05 -23.66
CA ASP A 587 -34.05 11.34 -23.71
C ASP A 587 -33.76 9.83 -23.81
N GLU A 588 -33.69 9.18 -22.65
CA GLU A 588 -33.41 7.74 -22.52
C GLU A 588 -34.45 6.88 -23.27
N GLY A 589 -35.72 7.30 -23.32
CA GLY A 589 -36.76 6.58 -24.03
C GLY A 589 -36.54 6.58 -25.55
N LYS A 590 -36.18 7.73 -26.13
CA LYS A 590 -35.82 7.80 -27.56
C LYS A 590 -34.54 7.06 -27.88
N PHE A 591 -33.54 7.14 -27.00
CA PHE A 591 -32.29 6.44 -27.19
C PHE A 591 -32.47 4.92 -27.18
N THR A 592 -33.15 4.38 -26.16
CA THR A 592 -33.45 2.95 -26.07
C THR A 592 -34.30 2.45 -27.24
N ALA A 593 -35.29 3.24 -27.70
CA ALA A 593 -36.05 2.91 -28.90
C ALA A 593 -35.19 2.89 -30.18
N ALA A 594 -34.26 3.82 -30.33
CA ALA A 594 -33.32 3.85 -31.46
C ALA A 594 -32.38 2.63 -31.43
N LEU A 595 -31.88 2.27 -30.25
CA LEU A 595 -31.05 1.07 -30.04
C LEU A 595 -31.75 -0.23 -30.40
N GLN A 596 -33.04 -0.35 -30.05
CA GLN A 596 -33.83 -1.53 -30.38
C GLN A 596 -34.16 -1.62 -31.87
N THR A 597 -34.29 -0.47 -32.55
CA THR A 597 -34.66 -0.42 -33.96
C THR A 597 -33.46 -0.69 -34.87
N ASP A 598 -32.36 0.04 -34.68
CA ASP A 598 -31.16 -0.09 -35.50
C ASP A 598 -29.91 0.28 -34.69
N PRO A 599 -29.35 -0.67 -33.91
CA PRO A 599 -28.20 -0.41 -33.06
C PRO A 599 -26.93 -0.10 -33.85
N GLN A 600 -26.82 -0.59 -35.09
CA GLN A 600 -25.67 -0.33 -35.95
C GLN A 600 -25.67 1.11 -36.45
N SER A 601 -26.82 1.64 -36.88
CA SER A 601 -26.95 3.06 -37.23
C SER A 601 -26.66 3.97 -36.04
N VAL A 602 -27.09 3.62 -34.82
CA VAL A 602 -26.73 4.38 -33.61
C VAL A 602 -25.23 4.34 -33.35
N GLN A 603 -24.61 3.15 -33.42
CA GLN A 603 -23.17 3.02 -33.26
C GLN A 603 -22.41 3.85 -34.30
N ASN A 604 -22.83 3.83 -35.57
CA ASN A 604 -22.22 4.62 -36.63
C ASN A 604 -22.29 6.12 -36.34
N LEU A 605 -23.46 6.61 -35.88
CA LEU A 605 -23.66 8.00 -35.50
C LEU A 605 -22.81 8.43 -34.29
N LEU A 606 -22.33 7.50 -33.47
CA LEU A 606 -21.41 7.82 -32.37
C LEU A 606 -19.95 7.64 -32.76
N SER A 607 -19.58 6.60 -33.51
CA SER A 607 -18.17 6.20 -33.67
C SER A 607 -17.55 6.39 -35.05
N VAL A 608 -18.32 6.65 -36.11
CA VAL A 608 -17.75 6.74 -37.47
C VAL A 608 -16.71 7.87 -37.52
N PHE A 609 -15.50 7.51 -37.91
CA PHE A 609 -14.45 8.46 -38.23
C PHE A 609 -13.50 7.81 -39.23
N THR A 610 -13.47 8.33 -40.46
CA THR A 610 -12.60 7.85 -41.53
C THR A 610 -11.91 9.02 -42.20
N LEU A 611 -10.62 8.85 -42.42
CA LEU A 611 -9.75 9.80 -43.11
C LEU A 611 -9.25 9.13 -44.39
N SER A 612 -9.13 9.91 -45.45
CA SER A 612 -8.49 9.47 -46.69
C SER A 612 -7.38 10.43 -47.05
N ALA A 613 -6.25 9.85 -47.48
CA ALA A 613 -5.13 10.60 -48.05
C ALA A 613 -5.26 10.59 -49.58
N ASN A 614 -5.19 11.76 -50.19
CA ASN A 614 -5.21 11.91 -51.64
C ASN A 614 -3.94 12.65 -52.10
N LEU A 615 -3.26 12.10 -53.10
CA LEU A 615 -2.13 12.76 -53.75
C LEU A 615 -2.68 13.84 -54.70
N GLU A 616 -2.32 15.09 -54.47
CA GLU A 616 -2.72 16.21 -55.30
C GLU A 616 -2.05 16.14 -56.68
N ALA A 617 -2.78 16.52 -57.73
CA ALA A 617 -2.26 16.54 -59.08
C ALA A 617 -1.26 17.70 -59.29
N GLY A 618 -0.20 17.47 -60.08
CA GLY A 618 0.73 18.51 -60.51
C GLY A 618 2.04 18.63 -59.72
N GLY A 619 2.42 17.62 -58.95
CA GLY A 619 3.75 17.58 -58.32
C GLY A 619 4.89 17.36 -59.32
N THR A 620 6.10 17.77 -58.94
CA THR A 620 7.31 17.83 -59.80
C THR A 620 8.48 16.98 -59.31
N GLY A 621 8.34 16.35 -58.13
CA GLY A 621 9.37 15.48 -57.52
C GLY A 621 9.24 14.00 -57.89
N SER A 622 9.89 13.12 -57.12
CA SER A 622 9.97 11.69 -57.47
C SER A 622 8.76 10.83 -57.08
N VAL A 623 7.72 11.37 -56.45
CA VAL A 623 6.54 10.58 -56.04
C VAL A 623 5.65 10.31 -57.26
N THR A 624 5.36 9.05 -57.54
CA THR A 624 4.55 8.63 -58.71
C THR A 624 3.16 8.15 -58.33
N GLY A 625 2.95 7.79 -57.06
CA GLY A 625 1.66 7.33 -56.57
C GLY A 625 1.68 7.08 -55.08
N ILE A 626 0.46 6.94 -54.53
CA ILE A 626 0.22 6.50 -53.16
C ILE A 626 -0.73 5.31 -53.17
N SER A 627 -0.58 4.44 -52.18
CA SER A 627 -1.46 3.28 -51.98
C SER A 627 -1.59 2.96 -50.49
N GLY A 628 -2.60 2.19 -50.11
CA GLY A 628 -2.92 1.92 -48.70
C GLY A 628 -4.01 2.84 -48.14
N ASN A 629 -4.43 2.55 -46.91
CA ASN A 629 -5.45 3.33 -46.20
C ASN A 629 -4.78 4.16 -45.12
N TYR A 630 -5.06 5.46 -45.10
CA TYR A 630 -4.49 6.35 -44.09
C TYR A 630 -4.93 5.89 -42.69
N SER A 631 -3.95 5.63 -41.82
CA SER A 631 -4.17 5.15 -40.46
C SER A 631 -3.81 6.18 -39.39
N GLY A 632 -3.50 7.41 -39.81
CA GLY A 632 -3.25 8.52 -38.89
C GLY A 632 -4.56 9.01 -38.27
N THR A 633 -4.46 9.73 -37.16
CA THR A 633 -5.63 10.21 -36.39
C THR A 633 -6.04 11.63 -36.75
N ARG A 634 -5.30 12.31 -37.64
CA ARG A 634 -5.40 13.75 -37.88
C ARG A 634 -5.49 14.04 -39.38
N ALA A 635 -6.40 14.93 -39.73
CA ALA A 635 -6.47 15.54 -41.06
C ALA A 635 -5.43 16.65 -41.20
N GLY A 636 -5.04 16.98 -42.43
CA GLY A 636 -3.99 17.96 -42.70
C GLY A 636 -3.32 17.73 -44.05
N THR A 637 -2.25 18.48 -44.29
CA THR A 637 -1.53 18.48 -45.56
C THR A 637 -0.11 18.02 -45.32
N TYR A 638 0.31 16.96 -46.03
CA TYR A 638 1.71 16.56 -46.13
C TYR A 638 2.33 17.22 -47.36
N SER A 639 3.36 18.02 -47.16
CA SER A 639 4.21 18.56 -48.21
C SER A 639 5.50 17.75 -48.28
N LEU A 640 5.70 17.04 -49.40
CA LEU A 640 6.83 16.17 -49.65
C LEU A 640 7.79 16.91 -50.56
N THR A 641 9.00 17.18 -50.07
CA THR A 641 10.06 17.87 -50.82
C THR A 641 11.20 16.89 -51.05
N ASP A 642 11.49 16.63 -52.33
CA ASP A 642 12.61 15.81 -52.79
C ASP A 642 13.72 16.74 -53.30
N PRO A 643 14.89 16.79 -52.64
CA PRO A 643 16.07 17.50 -53.14
C PRO A 643 16.82 16.78 -54.28
N GLY A 644 16.49 15.52 -54.59
CA GLY A 644 17.10 14.72 -55.65
C GLY A 644 18.37 13.96 -55.24
N ASP A 645 18.72 13.94 -53.96
CA ASP A 645 19.95 13.35 -53.42
C ASP A 645 19.75 11.96 -52.76
N GLY A 646 18.54 11.39 -52.87
CA GLY A 646 18.16 10.15 -52.21
C GLY A 646 17.52 10.34 -50.83
N THR A 647 17.26 11.58 -50.41
CA THR A 647 16.46 11.91 -49.23
C THR A 647 15.13 12.55 -49.61
N MET A 648 14.16 12.56 -48.70
CA MET A 648 12.91 13.28 -48.85
C MET A 648 12.50 13.90 -47.51
N ILE A 649 12.18 15.19 -47.55
CA ILE A 649 11.67 15.96 -46.42
C ILE A 649 10.15 15.97 -46.49
N ILE A 650 9.51 15.68 -45.37
CA ILE A 650 8.05 15.58 -45.26
C ILE A 650 7.59 16.51 -44.15
N ASP A 651 6.88 17.56 -44.52
CA ASP A 651 6.24 18.50 -43.61
C ASP A 651 4.75 18.17 -43.50
N PHE A 652 4.29 17.75 -42.33
CA PHE A 652 2.86 17.63 -42.04
C PHE A 652 2.37 18.90 -41.37
N VAL A 653 1.40 19.55 -42.00
CA VAL A 653 0.65 20.69 -41.46
C VAL A 653 -0.75 20.20 -41.11
N PRO A 654 -1.03 19.94 -39.82
CA PRO A 654 -2.36 19.52 -39.40
C PRO A 654 -3.44 20.57 -39.72
N SER A 655 -4.61 20.13 -40.15
CA SER A 655 -5.75 21.04 -40.42
C SER A 655 -6.34 21.65 -39.14
N ASP A 656 -5.96 21.10 -37.99
CA ASP A 656 -6.36 21.56 -36.65
C ASP A 656 -5.55 22.78 -36.16
N GLY A 657 -4.54 23.23 -36.93
CA GLY A 657 -3.74 24.43 -36.62
C GLY A 657 -2.66 24.23 -35.56
N SER A 658 -2.44 23.01 -35.11
CA SER A 658 -1.30 22.65 -34.24
C SER A 658 0.05 22.75 -34.95
N THR A 659 1.13 22.62 -34.18
CA THR A 659 2.51 22.75 -34.66
C THR A 659 2.79 21.77 -35.81
N PRO A 660 3.25 22.26 -36.97
CA PRO A 660 3.69 21.41 -38.07
C PRO A 660 4.83 20.48 -37.63
N THR A 661 4.83 19.26 -38.14
CA THR A 661 5.90 18.29 -37.87
C THR A 661 6.68 18.02 -39.14
N GLN A 662 8.01 18.02 -39.04
CA GLN A 662 8.91 17.68 -40.15
C GLN A 662 9.56 16.33 -39.88
N SER A 663 9.71 15.53 -40.92
CA SER A 663 10.49 14.29 -40.89
C SER A 663 11.29 14.14 -42.18
N THR A 664 12.38 13.38 -42.11
CA THR A 664 13.22 13.08 -43.27
C THR A 664 13.34 11.58 -43.43
N ILE A 665 13.14 11.08 -44.64
CA ILE A 665 13.30 9.67 -45.01
C ILE A 665 14.37 9.51 -46.08
N THR A 666 14.91 8.31 -46.21
CA THR A 666 15.71 7.90 -47.37
C THR A 666 14.80 7.26 -48.42
N ILE A 667 15.03 7.60 -49.69
CA ILE A 667 14.27 7.10 -50.83
C ILE A 667 15.22 6.46 -51.85
N ALA A 668 14.73 5.45 -52.56
CA ALA A 668 15.47 4.77 -53.62
C ALA A 668 14.69 4.86 -54.93
N ALA A 669 15.40 5.01 -56.05
CA ALA A 669 14.81 5.05 -57.38
C ALA A 669 14.02 3.74 -57.67
N GLY A 670 12.76 3.87 -58.09
CA GLY A 670 11.84 2.76 -58.33
C GLY A 670 11.36 2.03 -57.06
N GLY A 671 11.73 2.52 -55.87
CA GLY A 671 11.37 1.93 -54.59
C GLY A 671 10.05 2.43 -54.01
N THR A 672 9.73 1.98 -52.80
CA THR A 672 8.56 2.41 -52.03
C THR A 672 8.93 2.74 -50.59
N ASN A 673 8.16 3.61 -49.93
CA ASN A 673 8.28 3.85 -48.49
C ASN A 673 6.90 3.81 -47.83
N ASN A 674 6.77 3.07 -46.72
CA ASN A 674 5.52 2.90 -45.97
C ASN A 674 5.59 3.39 -44.52
N THR A 675 6.67 4.06 -44.13
CA THR A 675 6.89 4.58 -42.76
C THR A 675 6.68 6.09 -42.65
N ALA A 676 6.74 6.78 -43.78
CA ALA A 676 6.65 8.23 -43.93
C ALA A 676 5.31 8.82 -43.47
N ILE A 677 4.21 8.19 -43.90
CA ILE A 677 2.85 8.64 -43.64
C ILE A 677 2.07 7.45 -43.10
N PRO A 678 1.43 7.54 -41.93
CA PRO A 678 0.74 6.41 -41.30
C PRO A 678 -0.26 5.72 -42.24
N GLY A 679 -0.01 4.44 -42.54
CA GLY A 679 -0.87 3.59 -43.36
C GLY A 679 -0.76 3.82 -44.87
N ILE A 680 0.06 4.78 -45.32
CA ILE A 680 0.24 5.11 -46.73
C ILE A 680 1.62 4.64 -47.22
N THR A 681 1.62 3.94 -48.34
CA THR A 681 2.82 3.57 -49.10
C THR A 681 3.02 4.54 -50.25
N LEU A 682 4.12 5.28 -50.19
CA LEU A 682 4.62 6.15 -51.26
C LEU A 682 5.37 5.31 -52.31
N GLN A 683 5.14 5.58 -53.59
CA GLN A 683 5.84 4.95 -54.70
C GLN A 683 6.71 5.98 -55.42
N PHE A 684 7.96 5.64 -55.72
CA PHE A 684 8.93 6.56 -56.31
C PHE A 684 9.31 6.20 -57.75
N ALA A 685 9.59 7.21 -58.57
CA ALA A 685 9.98 7.06 -59.96
C ALA A 685 11.33 6.33 -60.11
N GLY A 686 11.55 5.69 -61.26
CA GLY A 686 12.80 4.99 -61.60
C GLY A 686 14.04 5.90 -61.73
N THR A 687 13.85 7.22 -61.72
CA THR A 687 14.91 8.23 -61.61
C THR A 687 14.45 9.25 -60.58
N LEU A 688 15.30 9.56 -59.60
CA LEU A 688 14.99 10.60 -58.61
C LEU A 688 15.19 11.98 -59.22
N GLN A 689 14.23 12.88 -58.98
CA GLN A 689 14.20 14.24 -59.48
C GLN A 689 13.83 15.21 -58.35
N ALA A 690 14.57 16.31 -58.28
CA ALA A 690 14.26 17.38 -57.35
C ALA A 690 12.89 18.01 -57.65
N GLY A 691 12.05 18.17 -56.63
CA GLY A 691 10.72 18.75 -56.74
C GLY A 691 9.85 18.47 -55.52
N SER A 692 8.58 18.86 -55.58
CA SER A 692 7.64 18.67 -54.46
C SER A 692 6.33 18.00 -54.87
N HIS A 693 5.68 17.39 -53.90
CA HIS A 693 4.34 16.80 -53.99
C HIS A 693 3.54 17.14 -52.73
N THR A 694 2.21 17.16 -52.86
CA THR A 694 1.31 17.40 -51.72
C THR A 694 0.34 16.24 -51.60
N ILE A 695 0.19 15.74 -50.37
CA ILE A 695 -0.86 14.77 -50.02
C ILE A 695 -1.79 15.44 -49.03
N THR A 696 -3.06 15.57 -49.40
CA THR A 696 -4.10 16.11 -48.52
C THR A 696 -4.82 14.97 -47.83
N VAL A 697 -4.91 15.03 -46.51
CA VAL A 697 -5.71 14.12 -45.68
C VAL A 697 -6.97 14.85 -45.26
N SER A 698 -8.13 14.32 -45.66
CA SER A 698 -9.43 14.90 -45.36
C SER A 698 -10.39 13.87 -44.75
N ASN A 699 -11.36 14.36 -43.98
CA ASN A 699 -12.44 13.53 -43.46
C ASN A 699 -13.25 12.97 -44.63
N THR A 700 -13.42 11.66 -44.68
CA THR A 700 -14.31 10.99 -45.63
C THR A 700 -15.66 10.68 -44.98
N ALA A 701 -15.68 10.34 -43.69
CA ALA A 701 -16.87 10.30 -42.84
C ALA A 701 -16.50 10.66 -41.39
N ALA A 702 -17.34 11.40 -40.68
CA ALA A 702 -17.10 11.78 -39.29
C ALA A 702 -18.39 12.01 -38.52
N SER A 703 -18.55 11.29 -37.40
CA SER A 703 -19.66 11.43 -36.49
C SER A 703 -19.59 12.77 -35.74
N PRO A 704 -20.73 13.31 -35.25
CA PRO A 704 -20.72 14.48 -34.38
C PRO A 704 -19.79 14.31 -33.18
N LEU A 705 -19.75 13.11 -32.60
CA LEU A 705 -18.93 12.81 -31.42
C LEU A 705 -17.43 12.72 -31.76
N ALA A 706 -17.06 12.13 -32.89
CA ALA A 706 -15.68 12.11 -33.36
C ALA A 706 -15.15 13.52 -33.61
N ARG A 707 -15.98 14.41 -34.15
CA ARG A 707 -15.61 15.82 -34.35
C ARG A 707 -15.47 16.57 -33.01
N ILE A 708 -16.31 16.26 -32.02
CA ILE A 708 -16.14 16.78 -30.66
C ILE A 708 -14.81 16.30 -30.06
N GLN A 709 -14.46 15.02 -30.22
CA GLN A 709 -13.17 14.49 -29.77
C GLN A 709 -12.00 15.24 -30.42
N GLN A 710 -12.03 15.49 -31.74
CA GLN A 710 -10.99 16.26 -32.43
C GLN A 710 -10.80 17.66 -31.84
N VAL A 711 -11.90 18.37 -31.55
CA VAL A 711 -11.84 19.69 -30.91
C VAL A 711 -11.26 19.60 -29.50
N LEU A 712 -11.69 18.62 -28.70
CA LEU A 712 -11.21 18.45 -27.33
C LEU A 712 -9.73 18.04 -27.28
N ASP A 713 -9.31 17.06 -28.09
CA ASP A 713 -7.91 16.64 -28.22
C ASP A 713 -7.02 17.84 -28.58
N LEU A 714 -7.45 18.74 -29.49
CA LEU A 714 -6.70 19.96 -29.82
C LEU A 714 -6.51 20.91 -28.61
N GLN A 715 -7.52 20.99 -27.74
CA GLN A 715 -7.45 21.86 -26.57
C GLN A 715 -6.59 21.26 -25.45
N THR A 716 -6.64 19.93 -25.26
CA THR A 716 -6.14 19.26 -24.05
C THR A 716 -4.96 18.31 -24.26
N ALA A 717 -4.54 18.04 -25.51
CA ALA A 717 -3.32 17.28 -25.76
C ALA A 717 -2.08 17.94 -25.14
N PRO A 718 -1.00 17.18 -24.88
CA PRO A 718 0.27 17.76 -24.44
C PRO A 718 0.76 18.84 -25.42
N GLY A 719 1.06 20.03 -24.91
CA GLY A 719 1.38 21.22 -25.70
C GLY A 719 0.17 21.86 -26.39
N GLY A 720 -1.05 21.46 -26.05
CA GLY A 720 -2.30 21.98 -26.58
C GLY A 720 -2.62 23.40 -26.09
N VAL A 721 -3.70 23.98 -26.63
CA VAL A 721 -4.02 25.40 -26.42
C VAL A 721 -4.21 25.73 -24.94
N MET A 722 -4.86 24.87 -24.15
CA MET A 722 -5.11 25.16 -22.73
C MET A 722 -3.84 25.14 -21.90
N GLU A 723 -2.95 24.18 -22.15
CA GLU A 723 -1.65 24.09 -21.45
C GLU A 723 -0.77 25.30 -21.78
N GLN A 724 -0.70 25.69 -23.05
CA GLN A 724 0.05 26.89 -23.46
C GLN A 724 -0.48 28.17 -22.79
N ARG A 725 -1.81 28.28 -22.66
CA ARG A 725 -2.45 29.41 -22.00
C ARG A 725 -2.21 29.40 -20.49
N GLN A 726 -2.23 28.22 -19.86
CA GLN A 726 -1.90 28.06 -18.45
C GLN A 726 -0.45 28.48 -18.19
N ALA A 727 0.49 27.96 -18.98
CA ALA A 727 1.91 28.32 -18.91
C ALA A 727 2.14 29.83 -19.11
N SER A 728 1.33 30.48 -19.96
CA SER A 728 1.39 31.93 -20.15
C SER A 728 0.99 32.70 -18.88
N TYR A 729 -0.03 32.26 -18.15
CA TYR A 729 -0.41 32.89 -16.87
C TYR A 729 0.57 32.56 -15.75
N ASP A 730 1.12 31.34 -15.71
CA ASP A 730 2.15 30.97 -14.74
C ASP A 730 3.41 31.82 -14.94
N LYS A 731 3.80 32.07 -16.19
CA LYS A 731 4.91 32.99 -16.50
C LYS A 731 4.62 34.42 -16.09
N VAL A 732 3.41 34.92 -16.36
CA VAL A 732 3.00 36.27 -15.89
C VAL A 732 3.06 36.36 -14.37
N ARG A 733 2.67 35.31 -13.66
CA ARG A 733 2.79 35.24 -12.19
C ARG A 733 4.25 35.34 -11.75
N GLU A 734 5.12 34.51 -12.32
CA GLU A 734 6.57 34.49 -12.03
C GLU A 734 7.22 35.86 -12.30
N ASP A 735 6.95 36.47 -13.45
CA ASP A 735 7.46 37.80 -13.81
C ASP A 735 7.00 38.90 -12.82
N ILE A 736 5.79 38.77 -12.24
CA ILE A 736 5.28 39.71 -11.23
C ILE A 736 5.89 39.44 -9.86
N GLU A 737 6.08 38.18 -9.47
CA GLU A 737 6.73 37.77 -8.22
C GLU A 737 8.18 38.27 -8.16
N ASP A 738 8.93 38.13 -9.26
CA ASP A 738 10.28 38.68 -9.39
C ASP A 738 10.29 40.21 -9.21
N ARG A 739 9.30 40.90 -9.78
CA ARG A 739 9.16 42.35 -9.63
C ARG A 739 8.78 42.76 -8.20
N ILE A 740 8.00 41.95 -7.49
CA ILE A 740 7.69 42.17 -6.08
C ILE A 740 8.98 42.07 -5.26
N ALA A 741 9.76 41.00 -5.45
CA ALA A 741 11.02 40.79 -4.75
C ALA A 741 12.02 41.94 -4.97
N ASP A 742 12.13 42.42 -6.21
CA ASP A 742 12.98 43.57 -6.55
C ASP A 742 12.52 44.86 -5.85
N LEU A 743 11.20 45.10 -5.79
CA LEU A 743 10.63 46.27 -5.12
C LEU A 743 10.83 46.21 -3.61
N GLU A 744 10.59 45.06 -2.98
CA GLU A 744 10.81 44.85 -1.55
C GLU A 744 12.28 45.07 -1.19
N ALA A 745 13.20 44.47 -1.94
CA ALA A 745 14.64 44.67 -1.74
C ALA A 745 15.06 46.14 -1.90
N SER A 746 14.46 46.85 -2.86
CA SER A 746 14.71 48.28 -3.05
C SER A 746 14.18 49.12 -1.89
N VAL A 747 12.98 48.81 -1.38
CA VAL A 747 12.39 49.49 -0.22
C VAL A 747 13.27 49.26 1.01
N ASP A 748 13.64 48.01 1.30
CA ASP A 748 14.51 47.67 2.44
C ASP A 748 15.84 48.40 2.40
N LYS A 749 16.48 48.49 1.23
CA LYS A 749 17.72 49.23 1.04
C LYS A 749 17.55 50.73 1.30
N GLU A 750 16.44 51.32 0.84
CA GLU A 750 16.12 52.72 1.10
C GLU A 750 15.88 52.97 2.59
N MET A 751 15.15 52.07 3.26
CA MET A 751 14.84 52.14 4.69
C MET A 751 16.09 52.00 5.56
N GLU A 752 16.99 51.07 5.23
CA GLU A 752 18.27 50.90 5.93
C GLU A 752 19.20 52.11 5.74
N LEU A 753 19.23 52.69 4.53
CA LEU A 753 19.98 53.93 4.28
C LEU A 753 19.42 55.09 5.12
N LEU A 754 18.11 55.23 5.20
CA LEU A 754 17.45 56.24 6.04
C LEU A 754 17.75 56.00 7.52
N ARG A 755 17.66 54.76 8.00
CA ARG A 755 18.01 54.36 9.38
C ARG A 755 19.43 54.79 9.73
N ARG A 756 20.42 54.49 8.86
CA ARG A 756 21.82 54.92 9.05
C ARG A 756 21.96 56.44 9.10
N LYS A 757 21.25 57.17 8.25
CA LYS A 757 21.26 58.64 8.26
C LYS A 757 20.67 59.19 9.57
N PHE A 758 19.58 58.61 10.07
CA PHE A 758 18.99 59.01 11.36
C PHE A 758 19.92 58.72 12.54
N ILE A 759 20.55 57.54 12.59
CA ILE A 759 21.56 57.20 13.62
C ILE A 759 22.74 58.18 13.56
N ALA A 760 23.25 58.49 12.36
CA ALA A 760 24.35 59.44 12.21
C ALA A 760 23.97 60.85 12.67
N MET A 761 22.75 61.29 12.40
CA MET A 761 22.21 62.57 12.90
C MET A 761 22.05 62.57 14.41
N GLU A 762 21.57 61.47 15.01
CA GLU A 762 21.46 61.31 16.46
C GLU A 762 22.84 61.40 17.14
N GLN A 763 23.85 60.72 16.60
CA GLN A 763 25.23 60.82 17.08
C GLN A 763 25.82 62.22 16.93
N ALA A 764 25.58 62.88 15.80
CA ALA A 764 26.03 64.26 15.58
C ALA A 764 25.36 65.23 16.57
N GLN A 765 24.07 65.04 16.84
CA GLN A 765 23.35 65.81 17.84
C GLN A 765 23.86 65.54 19.25
N ALA A 766 24.09 64.28 19.64
CA ALA A 766 24.66 63.93 20.94
C ALA A 766 26.03 64.60 21.15
N ARG A 767 26.87 64.64 20.11
CA ARG A 767 28.14 65.39 20.13
C ARG A 767 27.91 66.89 20.27
N ALA A 768 26.98 67.47 19.51
CA ALA A 768 26.65 68.90 19.60
C ALA A 768 26.11 69.30 20.97
N SER A 769 25.19 68.52 21.55
CA SER A 769 24.69 68.70 22.92
C SER A 769 25.81 68.55 23.94
N GLY A 770 26.69 67.55 23.79
CA GLY A 770 27.88 67.39 24.63
C GLY A 770 28.82 68.60 24.55
N THR A 771 29.08 69.13 23.36
CA THR A 771 29.88 70.36 23.19
C THR A 771 29.19 71.58 23.78
N LEU A 772 27.87 71.66 23.69
CA LEU A 772 27.10 72.76 24.29
C LEU A 772 27.17 72.68 25.82
N SER A 773 27.02 71.50 26.42
CA SER A 773 27.21 71.30 27.86
C SER A 773 28.64 71.60 28.30
N ALA A 774 29.65 71.21 27.51
CA ALA A 774 31.05 71.52 27.77
C ALA A 774 31.33 73.03 27.66
N LEU A 775 30.73 73.72 26.69
CA LEU A 775 30.82 75.18 26.55
C LEU A 775 30.11 75.89 27.71
N GLN A 776 28.97 75.39 28.17
CA GLN A 776 28.28 75.92 29.36
C GLN A 776 29.12 75.71 30.63
N GLN A 777 29.78 74.56 30.78
CA GLN A 777 30.70 74.30 31.88
C GLN A 777 31.97 75.17 31.79
N MET A 778 32.55 75.33 30.59
CA MET A 778 33.68 76.25 30.38
C MET A 778 33.29 77.70 30.61
N GLN A 779 32.08 78.12 30.25
CA GLN A 779 31.57 79.45 30.58
C GLN A 779 31.49 79.63 32.10
N GLN A 780 31.00 78.63 32.83
CA GLN A 780 30.99 78.64 34.30
C GLN A 780 32.41 78.67 34.90
N GLN A 781 33.37 77.93 34.33
CA GLN A 781 34.77 77.91 34.77
C GLN A 781 35.56 79.19 34.40
N LEU A 782 35.36 79.76 33.22
CA LEU A 782 35.95 81.06 32.82
C LEU A 782 35.42 82.21 33.68
N THR A 783 34.16 82.12 34.12
CA THR A 783 33.61 83.05 35.12
C THR A 783 34.30 82.91 36.48
N ALA A 784 34.94 81.76 36.76
CA ALA A 784 35.65 81.48 38.00
C ALA A 784 37.19 81.74 37.94
N ILE A 785 37.82 81.76 36.75
CA ILE A 785 39.30 81.77 36.57
C ILE A 785 39.87 83.14 36.15
N LEU A 786 39.07 84.21 36.10
CA LEU A 786 39.56 85.59 36.02
C LEU A 786 39.60 86.27 37.41
N PRO A 787 40.71 86.21 38.18
CA PRO A 787 40.91 87.08 39.32
C PRO A 787 41.69 88.35 38.91
N GLY A 788 41.09 89.51 39.16
CA GLY A 788 41.77 90.82 39.16
C GLY A 788 41.39 91.73 37.99
N ASN A 789 40.66 92.82 38.25
CA ASN A 789 41.24 94.01 38.85
C ASN A 789 40.14 95.03 39.17
N ASN A 790 39.91 95.23 40.47
CA ASN A 790 39.54 96.53 41.00
C ASN A 790 40.69 97.51 40.71
N ARG A 791 40.45 98.57 39.93
CA ARG A 791 40.78 99.96 40.33
C ARG A 791 40.24 101.00 39.35
N ARG A 792 39.36 101.83 39.92
CA ARG A 792 38.75 103.10 39.50
C ARG A 792 37.50 103.03 38.65
#